data_AF-A0A849KH45-F1
#
_entry.id   AF-A0A849KH45-F1
#
_cell.length_a   1.000
_cell.length_b   1.000
_cell.length_c   1.000
_cell.angle_alpha   90.00
_cell.angle_beta   90.00
_cell.angle_gamma   90.00
#
_symmetry.space_group_name_H-M   'P 1'
#
loop_
_entity.id
_entity.type
_entity.pdbx_description
1 polymer ?
#
loop_
_entity_poly.entity_id
_entity_poly.type
_entity_poly.pdbx_seq_one_letter_code
_entity_poly.pdbx_strand_id
1 'polypeptide(L)'
;MQDVTFGPDNKPYFSVNYATGTGLQRATGFLPIDQVFNFCDFEKRAANGQNFLAPPNTCHLVAVEESSIAALNKEASALEKFRASMAAYRMSNGNYALSFGLLNIRASETILRLAKDLPANSQCSTGAEFVEALVKTESAFSDEQSRRFASDAERRAAARDMMQQGVQIHDVAVLKQACDLGAPEACSRYAEAIYNAEDTNGTLPATVTHYALMGCMGGNVLGCKLAINRAENTLENAQFRAIDGGTGNPDDLVGLELAKLGCDARQAVSCVLLARGTAPYATPTLIQAASNFAATLTACRTSIAWACEELQDAFAKVVQARTGYASATPDENYALGSLVEEICTPGPAKPNITHCKAAYLKYRDFLQFTKTSADVDTRIGNAKSFLEKGCAAGDPSACATQSRLNDHWAAEVRNRAAARAIDLCAQQSEKDSICDGLTASLDPQLNAAIPAQRQVYDAHIEKCKTDKTSEGPQACSSAVTTYKSLQGDGQSSDIEAQLSGACNAENINGCNALASLIAEKFQDGSPDAKDAVLSVLRTGCRFDDSPGSTCLSLADSLASNGDSGNATDVYAKTCEYQIKHAVGRLKDVSICYNAAKFALAQKVRYTDALRWAEFSCSAEDVGLSPYACKLAGNIYAFGLGVEASPQEAVIAYQSGCFHPFVKTTDGESCIKYGNILLDALGQLGQTGAPKLILPGNMYDDTESPIGIGSEASRAYDMGCMDSIEQACQLNRKLLNDWSNGRYYHSRVRCRVEDDSGIVRSDKVCRAFPFYQAAGQLKEQRNQVRLDVYVWPDGDRTVVYQKDGRWLLNELVTDGPRRDNETSCWRNPVSKRSFCVTELEQ
;
A
#
# COMPACT_ATOMS: atom_id res chain seq x y z
N MET A 1 -17.95 -0.06 -18.38
CA MET A 1 -17.48 0.92 -17.37
C MET A 1 -16.23 1.60 -17.92
N GLN A 2 -16.16 2.93 -17.87
CA GLN A 2 -15.04 3.74 -18.36
C GLN A 2 -14.21 4.32 -17.22
N ASP A 3 -14.86 4.77 -16.13
CA ASP A 3 -14.21 5.50 -15.04
C ASP A 3 -15.12 5.50 -13.79
N VAL A 4 -14.62 6.02 -12.66
CA VAL A 4 -15.44 6.53 -11.55
C VAL A 4 -15.42 8.05 -11.61
N THR A 5 -16.53 8.70 -11.34
CA THR A 5 -16.63 10.16 -11.22
C THR A 5 -17.56 10.50 -10.06
N PHE A 6 -17.80 11.78 -9.81
CA PHE A 6 -18.76 12.22 -8.80
C PHE A 6 -19.90 12.99 -9.47
N GLY A 7 -21.12 12.72 -9.02
CA GLY A 7 -22.31 13.42 -9.46
C GLY A 7 -22.45 14.79 -8.79
N PRO A 8 -23.44 15.60 -9.21
CA PRO A 8 -23.76 16.87 -8.57
C PRO A 8 -24.26 16.72 -7.12
N ASP A 9 -24.65 15.51 -6.71
CA ASP A 9 -24.97 15.13 -5.34
C ASP A 9 -23.73 14.75 -4.50
N ASN A 10 -22.53 14.88 -5.07
CA ASN A 10 -21.23 14.51 -4.50
C ASN A 10 -21.10 13.01 -4.17
N LYS A 11 -22.01 12.18 -4.67
CA LYS A 11 -21.87 10.73 -4.57
C LYS A 11 -20.99 10.22 -5.70
N PRO A 12 -20.27 9.12 -5.49
CA PRO A 12 -19.49 8.53 -6.54
C PRO A 12 -20.36 7.70 -7.49
N TYR A 13 -20.08 7.80 -8.78
CA TYR A 13 -20.76 7.12 -9.88
C TYR A 13 -19.73 6.39 -10.74
N PHE A 14 -20.13 5.25 -11.28
CA PHE A 14 -19.46 4.68 -12.45
C PHE A 14 -19.89 5.42 -13.71
N SER A 15 -18.92 5.91 -14.48
CA SER A 15 -19.11 6.34 -15.85
C SER A 15 -19.17 5.10 -16.75
N VAL A 16 -20.25 4.94 -17.52
CA VAL A 16 -20.49 3.75 -18.35
C VAL A 16 -20.80 4.17 -19.77
N ASN A 17 -20.03 3.64 -20.71
CA ASN A 17 -20.32 3.80 -22.12
C ASN A 17 -21.40 2.79 -22.57
N TYR A 18 -22.51 3.30 -23.12
CA TYR A 18 -23.62 2.50 -23.61
C TYR A 18 -23.99 2.86 -25.06
N ALA A 19 -24.58 1.91 -25.79
CA ALA A 19 -25.05 2.13 -27.16
C ALA A 19 -26.41 2.85 -27.13
N THR A 20 -26.57 3.90 -27.93
CA THR A 20 -27.79 4.74 -27.95
C THR A 20 -28.94 4.15 -28.76
N GLY A 21 -28.80 2.91 -29.27
CA GLY A 21 -29.82 2.23 -30.06
C GLY A 21 -29.88 2.63 -31.55
N THR A 22 -29.01 3.54 -32.02
CA THR A 22 -28.98 4.06 -33.40
C THR A 22 -27.77 3.58 -34.24
N GLY A 23 -27.09 2.49 -33.82
CA GLY A 23 -25.89 1.96 -34.50
C GLY A 23 -24.61 2.07 -33.66
N LEU A 24 -23.49 2.49 -34.26
CA LEU A 24 -22.18 2.65 -33.61
C LEU A 24 -22.08 3.85 -32.64
N GLN A 25 -23.13 4.66 -32.52
CA GLN A 25 -23.16 5.79 -31.58
C GLN A 25 -23.18 5.29 -30.13
N ARG A 26 -22.26 5.87 -29.36
CA ARG A 26 -21.95 5.52 -27.98
C ARG A 26 -22.12 6.79 -27.14
N ALA A 27 -22.85 6.70 -26.03
CA ALA A 27 -23.02 7.77 -25.07
C ALA A 27 -22.49 7.34 -23.71
N THR A 28 -22.10 8.32 -22.89
CA THR A 28 -21.68 8.08 -21.51
C THR A 28 -22.88 8.30 -20.58
N GLY A 29 -23.18 7.28 -19.79
CA GLY A 29 -24.18 7.31 -18.71
C GLY A 29 -23.49 7.18 -17.35
N PHE A 30 -24.22 7.48 -16.28
CA PHE A 30 -23.70 7.44 -14.91
C PHE A 30 -24.57 6.53 -14.05
N LEU A 31 -23.93 5.63 -13.31
CA LEU A 31 -24.60 4.71 -12.38
C LEU A 31 -24.05 4.92 -10.95
N PRO A 32 -24.89 5.19 -9.94
CA PRO A 32 -24.44 5.32 -8.55
C PRO A 32 -23.71 4.06 -8.11
N ILE A 33 -22.53 4.21 -7.49
CA ILE A 33 -21.74 3.04 -7.05
C ILE A 33 -22.54 2.12 -6.12
N ASP A 34 -23.39 2.69 -5.26
CA ASP A 34 -24.20 1.96 -4.28
C ASP A 34 -25.41 1.21 -4.88
N GLN A 35 -25.65 1.37 -6.18
CA GLN A 35 -26.69 0.70 -6.96
C GLN A 35 -26.13 -0.25 -8.01
N VAL A 36 -24.81 -0.28 -8.19
CA VAL A 36 -24.16 -1.20 -9.14
C VAL A 36 -23.83 -2.49 -8.42
N PHE A 37 -24.48 -3.55 -8.90
CA PHE A 37 -24.14 -4.91 -8.57
C PHE A 37 -23.22 -5.46 -9.66
N ASN A 38 -22.17 -6.18 -9.27
CA ASN A 38 -21.36 -6.96 -10.19
C ASN A 38 -22.24 -7.95 -10.97
N PHE A 39 -23.24 -8.53 -10.30
CA PHE A 39 -24.15 -9.49 -10.89
C PHE A 39 -25.62 -9.24 -10.51
N CYS A 40 -26.44 -8.89 -11.51
CA CYS A 40 -27.88 -8.73 -11.32
C CYS A 40 -28.58 -10.06 -11.05
N ASP A 41 -29.65 -10.01 -10.24
CA ASP A 41 -30.61 -11.11 -10.03
C ASP A 41 -30.03 -12.42 -9.45
N PHE A 42 -28.83 -12.40 -8.87
CA PHE A 42 -28.23 -13.59 -8.28
C PHE A 42 -29.10 -14.20 -7.18
N GLU A 43 -29.58 -13.40 -6.22
CA GLU A 43 -30.46 -13.88 -5.14
C GLU A 43 -31.81 -14.38 -5.65
N LYS A 44 -32.28 -13.87 -6.81
CA LYS A 44 -33.54 -14.33 -7.42
C LYS A 44 -33.43 -15.76 -7.97
N ARG A 45 -32.22 -16.31 -8.15
CA ARG A 45 -32.01 -17.72 -8.51
C ARG A 45 -32.61 -18.67 -7.46
N ALA A 46 -32.54 -18.29 -6.19
CA ALA A 46 -33.11 -19.05 -5.08
C ALA A 46 -34.64 -19.14 -5.18
N ALA A 47 -35.29 -18.03 -5.55
CA ALA A 47 -36.74 -17.98 -5.72
C ALA A 47 -37.22 -18.79 -6.94
N ASN A 48 -36.42 -18.83 -8.01
CA ASN A 48 -36.75 -19.55 -9.25
C ASN A 48 -36.33 -21.04 -9.23
N GLY A 49 -35.66 -21.49 -8.16
CA GLY A 49 -35.20 -22.86 -7.99
C GLY A 49 -34.17 -23.29 -9.03
N GLN A 50 -33.27 -22.39 -9.42
CA GLN A 50 -32.11 -22.71 -10.26
C GLN A 50 -30.94 -23.08 -9.36
N ASN A 51 -30.79 -24.36 -9.01
CA ASN A 51 -30.01 -24.76 -7.85
C ASN A 51 -28.53 -25.13 -8.14
N PHE A 52 -28.20 -25.40 -9.40
CA PHE A 52 -26.89 -25.98 -9.78
C PHE A 52 -26.19 -25.20 -10.90
N LEU A 53 -26.69 -24.01 -11.22
CA LEU A 53 -26.01 -23.09 -12.12
C LEU A 53 -24.73 -22.59 -11.45
N ALA A 54 -23.61 -22.69 -12.17
CA ALA A 54 -22.37 -22.10 -11.70
C ALA A 54 -22.57 -20.61 -11.36
N PRO A 55 -21.91 -20.10 -10.31
CA PRO A 55 -21.87 -18.67 -10.05
C PRO A 55 -21.38 -17.90 -11.29
N PRO A 56 -21.81 -16.65 -11.49
CA PRO A 56 -21.36 -15.83 -12.61
C PRO A 56 -19.83 -15.81 -12.79
N ASN A 57 -19.36 -15.79 -14.04
CA ASN A 57 -17.94 -15.89 -14.43
C ASN A 57 -17.20 -17.15 -13.97
N THR A 58 -17.92 -18.15 -13.46
CA THR A 58 -17.37 -19.46 -13.12
C THR A 58 -18.10 -20.56 -13.89
N CYS A 59 -17.51 -21.74 -13.96
CA CYS A 59 -18.12 -22.93 -14.53
C CYS A 59 -17.75 -24.18 -13.73
N HIS A 60 -18.54 -25.23 -13.88
CA HIS A 60 -18.19 -26.57 -13.40
C HIS A 60 -17.08 -27.15 -14.29
N LEU A 61 -16.01 -27.65 -13.68
CA LEU A 61 -15.08 -28.54 -14.34
C LEU A 61 -15.70 -29.93 -14.40
N VAL A 62 -16.41 -30.22 -15.50
CA VAL A 62 -16.98 -31.54 -15.76
C VAL A 62 -15.87 -32.43 -16.30
N ALA A 63 -15.54 -33.48 -15.58
CA ALA A 63 -14.51 -34.44 -15.97
C ALA A 63 -15.05 -35.42 -17.02
N VAL A 64 -16.24 -35.98 -16.76
CA VAL A 64 -16.91 -36.98 -17.60
C VAL A 64 -18.42 -36.87 -17.49
N GLU A 65 -19.11 -37.34 -18.52
CA GLU A 65 -20.55 -37.56 -18.55
C GLU A 65 -20.82 -39.04 -18.87
N GLU A 66 -21.66 -39.68 -18.05
CA GLU A 66 -21.89 -41.12 -18.08
C GLU A 66 -23.37 -41.46 -18.11
N SER A 67 -23.73 -42.54 -18.79
CA SER A 67 -25.13 -42.98 -18.91
C SER A 67 -25.64 -43.75 -17.68
N SER A 68 -24.78 -44.05 -16.70
CA SER A 68 -25.15 -44.77 -15.48
C SER A 68 -24.33 -44.36 -14.27
N ILE A 69 -24.93 -44.47 -13.07
CA ILE A 69 -24.26 -44.20 -11.78
C ILE A 69 -23.08 -45.15 -11.55
N ALA A 70 -23.17 -46.40 -12.01
CA ALA A 70 -22.08 -47.36 -11.88
C ALA A 70 -20.84 -46.94 -12.67
N ALA A 71 -21.02 -46.46 -13.91
CA ALA A 71 -19.93 -45.92 -14.72
C ALA A 71 -19.37 -44.63 -14.12
N LEU A 72 -20.24 -43.72 -13.68
CA LEU A 72 -19.84 -42.49 -12.99
C LEU A 72 -18.97 -42.75 -11.75
N ASN A 73 -19.38 -43.71 -10.90
CA ASN A 73 -18.64 -44.06 -9.70
C ASN A 73 -17.29 -44.73 -10.01
N LYS A 74 -17.19 -45.50 -11.10
CA LYS A 74 -15.92 -46.07 -11.57
C LYS A 74 -14.92 -44.96 -11.92
N GLU A 75 -15.37 -43.93 -12.65
CA GLU A 75 -14.54 -42.77 -12.99
C GLU A 75 -14.18 -41.94 -11.74
N ALA A 76 -15.14 -41.74 -10.83
CA ALA A 76 -14.89 -41.04 -9.58
C ALA A 76 -13.83 -41.75 -8.70
N SER A 77 -13.80 -43.08 -8.70
CA SER A 77 -12.75 -43.85 -8.01
C SER A 77 -11.39 -43.74 -8.69
N ALA A 78 -11.33 -43.64 -10.02
CA ALA A 78 -10.07 -43.50 -10.76
C ALA A 78 -9.39 -42.13 -10.54
N LEU A 79 -10.16 -41.12 -10.10
CA LEU A 79 -9.72 -39.73 -9.99
C LEU A 79 -9.68 -39.24 -8.54
N GLU A 80 -9.31 -40.14 -7.61
CA GLU A 80 -9.37 -39.95 -6.15
C GLU A 80 -8.78 -38.63 -5.65
N LYS A 81 -7.74 -38.09 -6.31
CA LYS A 81 -7.14 -36.79 -5.94
C LYS A 81 -8.10 -35.60 -5.95
N PHE A 82 -9.21 -35.68 -6.69
CA PHE A 82 -10.25 -34.64 -6.73
C PHE A 82 -11.42 -34.92 -5.76
N ARG A 83 -11.44 -36.08 -5.09
CA ARG A 83 -12.60 -36.60 -4.34
C ARG A 83 -13.17 -35.58 -3.35
N ALA A 84 -12.32 -34.77 -2.71
CA ALA A 84 -12.72 -33.71 -1.80
C ALA A 84 -13.73 -32.73 -2.43
N SER A 85 -13.42 -32.15 -3.61
CA SER A 85 -14.26 -31.16 -4.28
C SER A 85 -15.26 -31.76 -5.28
N MET A 86 -15.19 -33.08 -5.53
CA MET A 86 -16.10 -33.75 -6.46
C MET A 86 -17.58 -33.61 -6.05
N ALA A 87 -18.42 -33.35 -7.04
CA ALA A 87 -19.87 -33.38 -6.98
C ALA A 87 -20.41 -34.11 -8.24
N ALA A 88 -21.57 -34.74 -8.13
CA ALA A 88 -22.21 -35.41 -9.25
C ALA A 88 -23.63 -34.90 -9.45
N TYR A 89 -24.04 -34.80 -10.71
CA TYR A 89 -25.36 -34.29 -11.07
C TYR A 89 -26.04 -35.19 -12.08
N ARG A 90 -27.35 -35.39 -11.93
CA ARG A 90 -28.19 -35.93 -12.99
C ARG A 90 -28.52 -34.82 -13.97
N MET A 91 -28.45 -35.13 -15.26
CA MET A 91 -28.71 -34.22 -16.36
C MET A 91 -30.13 -34.40 -16.91
N SER A 92 -30.67 -33.37 -17.58
CA SER A 92 -32.02 -33.40 -18.16
C SER A 92 -32.21 -34.46 -19.25
N ASN A 93 -31.12 -34.92 -19.88
CA ASN A 93 -31.13 -36.00 -20.86
C ASN A 93 -31.08 -37.41 -20.23
N GLY A 94 -31.01 -37.51 -18.89
CA GLY A 94 -30.94 -38.78 -18.15
C GLY A 94 -29.52 -39.28 -17.85
N ASN A 95 -28.48 -38.65 -18.38
CA ASN A 95 -27.09 -38.95 -18.06
C ASN A 95 -26.67 -38.34 -16.71
N TYR A 96 -25.44 -38.64 -16.29
CA TYR A 96 -24.82 -38.15 -15.05
C TYR A 96 -23.51 -37.45 -15.35
N ALA A 97 -23.29 -36.28 -14.78
CA ALA A 97 -22.05 -35.52 -14.90
C ALA A 97 -21.23 -35.58 -13.60
N LEU A 98 -19.92 -35.82 -13.71
CA LEU A 98 -18.97 -35.72 -12.61
C LEU A 98 -18.25 -34.38 -12.67
N SER A 99 -18.51 -33.50 -11.70
CA SER A 99 -17.84 -32.20 -11.56
C SER A 99 -16.73 -32.29 -10.52
N PHE A 100 -15.57 -31.72 -10.80
CA PHE A 100 -14.45 -31.61 -9.85
C PHE A 100 -14.49 -30.35 -8.99
N GLY A 101 -15.44 -29.46 -9.25
CA GLY A 101 -15.56 -28.16 -8.59
C GLY A 101 -15.74 -27.04 -9.61
N LEU A 102 -15.53 -25.80 -9.17
CA LEU A 102 -15.65 -24.62 -10.01
C LEU A 102 -14.28 -24.21 -10.58
N LEU A 103 -14.32 -23.60 -11.77
CA LEU A 103 -13.21 -22.87 -12.37
C LEU A 103 -13.67 -21.46 -12.71
N ASN A 104 -12.75 -20.50 -12.68
CA ASN A 104 -12.96 -19.22 -13.32
C ASN A 104 -12.99 -19.43 -14.84
N ILE A 105 -14.01 -18.89 -15.53
CA ILE A 105 -14.16 -19.02 -16.99
C ILE A 105 -12.93 -18.46 -17.73
N ARG A 106 -12.27 -17.43 -17.18
CA ARG A 106 -11.05 -16.88 -17.76
C ARG A 106 -9.90 -17.89 -17.77
N ALA A 107 -9.82 -18.72 -16.74
CA ALA A 107 -8.76 -19.69 -16.55
C ALA A 107 -9.07 -21.03 -17.23
N SER A 108 -10.33 -21.31 -17.55
CA SER A 108 -10.78 -22.66 -17.94
C SER A 108 -10.09 -23.18 -19.20
N GLU A 109 -9.91 -22.35 -20.23
CA GLU A 109 -9.24 -22.76 -21.47
C GLU A 109 -7.77 -23.13 -21.20
N THR A 110 -7.07 -22.30 -20.43
CA THR A 110 -5.68 -22.55 -20.03
C THR A 110 -5.57 -23.83 -19.21
N ILE A 111 -6.48 -24.03 -18.26
CA ILE A 111 -6.52 -25.21 -17.40
C ILE A 111 -6.76 -26.48 -18.20
N LEU A 112 -7.81 -26.51 -19.03
CA LEU A 112 -8.16 -27.67 -19.85
C LEU A 112 -7.05 -28.03 -20.85
N ARG A 113 -6.32 -27.03 -21.36
CA ARG A 113 -5.22 -27.24 -22.31
C ARG A 113 -3.94 -27.76 -21.66
N LEU A 114 -3.59 -27.28 -20.46
CA LEU A 114 -2.30 -27.58 -19.82
C LEU A 114 -2.37 -28.74 -18.82
N ALA A 115 -3.55 -29.10 -18.34
CA ALA A 115 -3.73 -30.19 -17.40
C ALA A 115 -3.34 -31.53 -18.03
N LYS A 116 -2.50 -32.30 -17.32
CA LYS A 116 -2.02 -33.62 -17.78
C LYS A 116 -2.89 -34.78 -17.29
N ASP A 117 -3.64 -34.54 -16.22
CA ASP A 117 -4.34 -35.58 -15.45
C ASP A 117 -5.87 -35.44 -15.53
N LEU A 118 -6.37 -34.65 -16.48
CA LEU A 118 -7.80 -34.54 -16.76
C LEU A 118 -8.18 -35.52 -17.88
N PRO A 119 -9.36 -36.16 -17.81
CA PRO A 119 -9.91 -36.89 -18.94
C PRO A 119 -9.98 -36.03 -20.21
N ALA A 120 -9.75 -36.62 -21.38
CA ALA A 120 -9.65 -35.90 -22.65
C ALA A 120 -10.95 -35.16 -23.06
N ASN A 121 -12.09 -35.60 -22.52
CA ASN A 121 -13.42 -35.00 -22.71
C ASN A 121 -13.82 -34.03 -21.59
N SER A 122 -12.88 -33.63 -20.73
CA SER A 122 -13.17 -32.65 -19.68
C SER A 122 -13.58 -31.31 -20.29
N GLN A 123 -14.58 -30.67 -19.69
CA GLN A 123 -15.12 -29.41 -20.19
C GLN A 123 -15.56 -28.46 -19.07
N CYS A 124 -15.68 -27.19 -19.43
CA CYS A 124 -16.22 -26.13 -18.60
C CYS A 124 -17.71 -25.98 -18.91
N SER A 125 -18.59 -26.32 -17.96
CA SER A 125 -20.05 -26.28 -18.13
C SER A 125 -20.70 -25.31 -17.17
N THR A 126 -21.74 -24.59 -17.62
CA THR A 126 -22.52 -23.70 -16.75
C THR A 126 -23.41 -24.47 -15.76
N GLY A 127 -23.64 -25.77 -16.00
CA GLY A 127 -24.54 -26.59 -15.20
C GLY A 127 -26.02 -26.38 -15.51
N ALA A 128 -26.37 -25.72 -16.62
CA ALA A 128 -27.77 -25.45 -16.98
C ALA A 128 -28.61 -26.72 -17.22
N GLU A 129 -27.97 -27.83 -17.60
CA GLU A 129 -28.63 -29.12 -17.82
C GLU A 129 -28.75 -29.96 -16.53
N PHE A 130 -28.20 -29.49 -15.40
CA PHE A 130 -28.23 -30.24 -14.14
C PHE A 130 -29.59 -30.10 -13.46
N VAL A 131 -30.28 -31.23 -13.29
CA VAL A 131 -31.63 -31.28 -12.70
C VAL A 131 -31.60 -31.67 -11.21
N GLU A 132 -30.56 -32.39 -10.80
CA GLU A 132 -30.45 -32.94 -9.44
C GLU A 132 -29.00 -33.19 -9.05
N ALA A 133 -28.63 -32.87 -7.81
CA ALA A 133 -27.35 -33.28 -7.23
C ALA A 133 -27.49 -34.69 -6.62
N LEU A 134 -26.54 -35.57 -6.93
CA LEU A 134 -26.48 -36.89 -6.31
C LEU A 134 -25.96 -36.80 -4.89
N VAL A 135 -26.44 -37.69 -4.03
CA VAL A 135 -25.95 -37.77 -2.65
C VAL A 135 -24.54 -38.35 -2.67
N LYS A 136 -23.58 -37.55 -2.20
CA LYS A 136 -22.19 -37.98 -2.01
C LYS A 136 -22.06 -38.81 -0.73
N THR A 137 -21.61 -40.05 -0.85
CA THR A 137 -21.19 -40.88 0.27
C THR A 137 -19.66 -40.87 0.37
N GLU A 138 -19.10 -41.54 1.40
CA GLU A 138 -17.64 -41.64 1.55
C GLU A 138 -16.97 -42.18 0.28
N SER A 139 -17.53 -43.23 -0.32
CA SER A 139 -16.92 -43.94 -1.46
C SER A 139 -17.63 -43.78 -2.80
N ALA A 140 -18.87 -43.29 -2.85
CA ALA A 140 -19.66 -43.25 -4.08
C ALA A 140 -20.64 -42.06 -4.16
N PHE A 141 -21.44 -42.03 -5.21
CA PHE A 141 -22.61 -41.17 -5.39
C PHE A 141 -23.88 -42.03 -5.57
N SER A 142 -25.02 -41.57 -5.05
CA SER A 142 -26.32 -42.27 -5.15
C SER A 142 -27.50 -41.33 -5.48
N ASP A 143 -28.55 -41.89 -6.09
CA ASP A 143 -29.78 -41.19 -6.50
C ASP A 143 -31.06 -41.64 -5.75
N GLU A 144 -30.90 -42.44 -4.69
CA GLU A 144 -32.02 -43.17 -4.05
C GLU A 144 -33.09 -42.28 -3.40
N GLN A 145 -32.73 -41.08 -2.93
CA GLN A 145 -33.68 -40.23 -2.18
C GLN A 145 -34.70 -39.54 -3.09
N SER A 146 -34.34 -39.25 -4.33
CA SER A 146 -35.16 -38.44 -5.25
C SER A 146 -36.19 -39.27 -6.02
N ARG A 147 -35.96 -40.58 -6.15
CA ARG A 147 -36.91 -41.53 -6.75
C ARG A 147 -38.20 -41.71 -5.94
N ARG A 148 -38.29 -41.11 -4.74
CA ARG A 148 -39.46 -41.18 -3.84
C ARG A 148 -40.58 -40.21 -4.19
N PHE A 149 -40.34 -39.24 -5.07
CA PHE A 149 -41.32 -38.21 -5.45
C PHE A 149 -41.80 -38.40 -6.88
N ALA A 150 -43.07 -38.10 -7.16
CA ALA A 150 -43.66 -38.28 -8.49
C ALA A 150 -43.26 -37.15 -9.46
N SER A 151 -42.78 -36.00 -8.96
CA SER A 151 -42.32 -34.88 -9.78
C SER A 151 -41.29 -33.99 -9.05
N ASP A 152 -40.55 -33.18 -9.82
CA ASP A 152 -39.62 -32.18 -9.28
C ASP A 152 -40.32 -31.08 -8.46
N ALA A 153 -41.55 -30.71 -8.84
CA ALA A 153 -42.32 -29.71 -8.11
C ALA A 153 -42.69 -30.20 -6.70
N GLU A 154 -43.09 -31.47 -6.59
CA GLU A 154 -43.39 -32.13 -5.32
C GLU A 154 -42.15 -32.24 -4.44
N ARG A 155 -41.03 -32.69 -5.01
CA ARG A 155 -39.73 -32.76 -4.31
C ARG A 155 -39.31 -31.39 -3.75
N ARG A 156 -39.41 -30.32 -4.55
CA ARG A 156 -39.04 -28.96 -4.13
C ARG A 156 -39.99 -28.35 -3.09
N ALA A 157 -41.26 -28.75 -3.09
CA ALA A 157 -42.21 -28.37 -2.04
C ALA A 157 -41.82 -29.04 -0.72
N ALA A 158 -41.59 -30.36 -0.74
CA ALA A 158 -41.13 -31.11 0.42
C ALA A 158 -39.81 -30.60 0.99
N ALA A 159 -38.84 -30.26 0.12
CA ALA A 159 -37.56 -29.67 0.52
C ALA A 159 -37.75 -28.34 1.27
N ARG A 160 -38.71 -27.50 0.84
CA ARG A 160 -39.00 -26.20 1.48
C ARG A 160 -39.67 -26.38 2.83
N ASP A 161 -40.64 -27.30 2.94
CA ASP A 161 -41.32 -27.58 4.20
C ASP A 161 -40.33 -28.15 5.24
N MET A 162 -39.48 -29.09 4.81
CA MET A 162 -38.41 -29.63 5.65
C MET A 162 -37.41 -28.55 6.07
N MET A 163 -37.03 -27.64 5.16
CA MET A 163 -36.14 -26.52 5.49
C MET A 163 -36.76 -25.62 6.57
N GLN A 164 -38.04 -25.24 6.42
CA GLN A 164 -38.74 -24.43 7.43
C GLN A 164 -38.80 -25.14 8.78
N GLN A 165 -39.13 -26.44 8.79
CA GLN A 165 -39.13 -27.25 9.99
C GLN A 165 -37.73 -27.28 10.63
N GLY A 166 -36.71 -27.65 9.86
CA GLY A 166 -35.32 -27.76 10.31
C GLY A 166 -34.78 -26.46 10.90
N VAL A 167 -35.13 -25.30 10.33
CA VAL A 167 -34.79 -23.99 10.89
C VAL A 167 -35.52 -23.75 12.22
N GLN A 168 -36.82 -24.09 12.33
CA GLN A 168 -37.58 -23.89 13.56
C GLN A 168 -37.05 -24.74 14.73
N ILE A 169 -36.75 -26.01 14.49
CA ILE A 169 -36.29 -26.94 15.54
C ILE A 169 -34.77 -27.08 15.63
N HIS A 170 -34.02 -26.36 14.80
CA HIS A 170 -32.55 -26.39 14.72
C HIS A 170 -31.98 -27.80 14.47
N ASP A 171 -32.69 -28.61 13.67
CA ASP A 171 -32.30 -29.99 13.37
C ASP A 171 -31.42 -30.04 12.11
N VAL A 172 -30.14 -30.32 12.34
CA VAL A 172 -29.09 -30.41 11.32
C VAL A 172 -29.37 -31.54 10.31
N ALA A 173 -29.94 -32.67 10.75
CA ALA A 173 -30.26 -33.79 9.87
C ALA A 173 -31.41 -33.44 8.92
N VAL A 174 -32.42 -32.72 9.42
CA VAL A 174 -33.53 -32.22 8.61
C VAL A 174 -33.04 -31.16 7.60
N LEU A 175 -32.15 -30.26 8.01
CA LEU A 175 -31.51 -29.30 7.09
C LEU A 175 -30.70 -29.99 6.00
N LYS A 176 -29.97 -31.05 6.34
CA LYS A 176 -29.24 -31.86 5.36
C LYS A 176 -30.19 -32.51 4.36
N GLN A 177 -31.27 -33.14 4.84
CA GLN A 177 -32.27 -33.76 3.97
C GLN A 177 -32.93 -32.75 3.05
N ALA A 178 -33.31 -31.57 3.57
CA ALA A 178 -33.84 -30.49 2.76
C ALA A 178 -32.85 -30.01 1.69
N CYS A 179 -31.56 -29.93 2.02
CA CYS A 179 -30.51 -29.61 1.06
C CYS A 179 -30.38 -30.69 -0.03
N ASP A 180 -30.29 -31.96 0.35
CA ASP A 180 -30.18 -33.10 -0.57
C ASP A 180 -31.40 -33.14 -1.54
N LEU A 181 -32.58 -32.74 -1.07
CA LEU A 181 -33.79 -32.60 -1.89
C LEU A 181 -33.80 -31.33 -2.76
N GLY A 182 -32.78 -30.47 -2.66
CA GLY A 182 -32.56 -29.31 -3.52
C GLY A 182 -33.10 -27.98 -2.98
N ALA A 183 -33.10 -27.76 -1.66
CA ALA A 183 -33.33 -26.43 -1.08
C ALA A 183 -31.99 -25.68 -0.85
N PRO A 184 -31.65 -24.64 -1.65
CA PRO A 184 -30.35 -23.96 -1.55
C PRO A 184 -30.07 -23.33 -0.18
N GLU A 185 -31.08 -22.69 0.43
CA GLU A 185 -30.92 -22.12 1.77
C GLU A 185 -30.64 -23.20 2.81
N ALA A 186 -31.27 -24.38 2.70
CA ALA A 186 -30.98 -25.50 3.59
C ALA A 186 -29.52 -25.95 3.45
N CYS A 187 -28.97 -25.93 2.24
CA CYS A 187 -27.55 -26.24 2.01
C CYS A 187 -26.62 -25.24 2.69
N SER A 188 -26.90 -23.94 2.59
CA SER A 188 -26.14 -22.89 3.30
C SER A 188 -26.25 -23.04 4.82
N ARG A 189 -27.46 -23.29 5.35
CA ARG A 189 -27.72 -23.47 6.79
C ARG A 189 -27.08 -24.73 7.33
N TYR A 190 -27.14 -25.83 6.58
CA TYR A 190 -26.46 -27.07 6.93
C TYR A 190 -24.94 -26.85 6.95
N ALA A 191 -24.38 -26.22 5.90
CA ALA A 191 -22.97 -25.88 5.84
C ALA A 191 -22.53 -24.97 6.99
N GLU A 192 -23.37 -24.02 7.40
CA GLU A 192 -23.16 -23.17 8.59
C GLU A 192 -23.18 -23.99 9.88
N ALA A 193 -24.14 -24.90 10.03
CA ALA A 193 -24.28 -25.73 11.23
C ALA A 193 -23.10 -26.71 11.40
N ILE A 194 -22.60 -27.28 10.29
CA ILE A 194 -21.42 -28.17 10.33
C ILE A 194 -20.10 -27.41 10.15
N TYR A 195 -20.14 -26.08 9.98
CA TYR A 195 -18.97 -25.26 9.67
C TYR A 195 -17.83 -25.43 10.67
N ASN A 196 -18.22 -25.69 11.92
CA ASN A 196 -17.37 -25.97 13.06
C ASN A 196 -17.76 -27.33 13.68
N ALA A 197 -17.99 -28.38 12.90
CA ALA A 197 -18.11 -29.75 13.43
C ALA A 197 -16.74 -30.39 13.67
N GLU A 198 -16.63 -31.38 14.55
CA GLU A 198 -15.38 -32.15 14.71
C GLU A 198 -15.01 -32.83 13.38
N ASP A 199 -13.72 -32.80 13.01
CA ASP A 199 -13.22 -33.33 11.74
C ASP A 199 -12.19 -34.44 11.96
N THR A 200 -12.63 -35.55 12.52
CA THR A 200 -11.78 -36.71 12.84
C THR A 200 -11.08 -37.31 11.60
N ASN A 201 -11.64 -37.11 10.41
CA ASN A 201 -11.16 -37.70 9.15
C ASN A 201 -10.52 -36.67 8.20
N GLY A 202 -10.42 -35.39 8.55
CA GLY A 202 -9.84 -34.34 7.70
C GLY A 202 -10.64 -34.00 6.44
N THR A 203 -11.95 -34.33 6.40
CA THR A 203 -12.82 -34.17 5.21
C THR A 203 -13.88 -33.09 5.37
N LEU A 204 -14.03 -32.53 6.58
CA LEU A 204 -15.03 -31.51 6.85
C LEU A 204 -14.88 -30.24 5.99
N PRO A 205 -13.67 -29.69 5.71
CA PRO A 205 -13.54 -28.50 4.88
C PRO A 205 -14.14 -28.69 3.49
N ALA A 206 -13.89 -29.85 2.89
CA ALA A 206 -14.41 -30.23 1.60
C ALA A 206 -15.93 -30.41 1.64
N THR A 207 -16.43 -31.04 2.70
CA THR A 207 -17.86 -31.23 2.95
C THR A 207 -18.59 -29.88 3.09
N VAL A 208 -18.09 -29.01 3.96
CA VAL A 208 -18.59 -27.65 4.17
C VAL A 208 -18.60 -26.86 2.86
N THR A 209 -17.48 -26.86 2.12
CA THR A 209 -17.36 -26.13 0.86
C THR A 209 -18.34 -26.67 -0.18
N HIS A 210 -18.53 -27.98 -0.26
CA HIS A 210 -19.50 -28.60 -1.16
C HIS A 210 -20.93 -28.13 -0.89
N TYR A 211 -21.41 -28.21 0.35
CA TYR A 211 -22.76 -27.76 0.71
C TYR A 211 -22.92 -26.23 0.62
N ALA A 212 -21.89 -25.48 1.01
CA ALA A 212 -21.86 -24.02 0.88
C ALA A 212 -21.94 -23.59 -0.60
N LEU A 213 -21.22 -24.27 -1.50
CA LEU A 213 -21.29 -24.04 -2.94
C LEU A 213 -22.65 -24.41 -3.53
N MET A 214 -23.29 -25.49 -3.08
CA MET A 214 -24.67 -25.80 -3.51
C MET A 214 -25.64 -24.69 -3.12
N GLY A 215 -25.51 -24.14 -1.90
CA GLY A 215 -26.26 -22.96 -1.50
C GLY A 215 -25.96 -21.73 -2.37
N CYS A 216 -24.67 -21.48 -2.65
CA CYS A 216 -24.23 -20.38 -3.51
C CYS A 216 -24.77 -20.51 -4.94
N MET A 217 -24.69 -21.68 -5.56
CA MET A 217 -25.20 -21.95 -6.91
C MET A 217 -26.71 -21.72 -7.01
N GLY A 218 -27.43 -22.04 -5.94
CA GLY A 218 -28.85 -21.72 -5.80
C GLY A 218 -29.15 -20.27 -5.44
N GLY A 219 -28.19 -19.36 -5.46
CA GLY A 219 -28.41 -17.92 -5.23
C GLY A 219 -28.33 -17.48 -3.76
N ASN A 220 -27.89 -18.33 -2.84
CA ASN A 220 -27.77 -17.97 -1.43
C ASN A 220 -26.38 -17.40 -1.11
N VAL A 221 -26.32 -16.10 -0.80
CA VAL A 221 -25.07 -15.38 -0.52
C VAL A 221 -24.33 -15.92 0.71
N LEU A 222 -25.04 -16.41 1.73
CA LEU A 222 -24.41 -17.06 2.89
C LEU A 222 -23.61 -18.30 2.46
N GLY A 223 -24.12 -19.06 1.48
CA GLY A 223 -23.37 -20.16 0.87
C GLY A 223 -22.04 -19.69 0.26
N CYS A 224 -22.08 -18.62 -0.54
CA CYS A 224 -20.87 -18.06 -1.15
C CYS A 224 -19.87 -17.58 -0.09
N LYS A 225 -20.36 -16.89 0.95
CA LYS A 225 -19.56 -16.45 2.10
C LYS A 225 -18.83 -17.61 2.78
N LEU A 226 -19.55 -18.69 3.06
CA LEU A 226 -19.00 -19.85 3.78
C LEU A 226 -17.96 -20.58 2.93
N ALA A 227 -18.18 -20.66 1.62
CA ALA A 227 -17.22 -21.24 0.67
C ALA A 227 -15.91 -20.43 0.61
N ILE A 228 -15.98 -19.10 0.62
CA ILE A 228 -14.78 -18.22 0.61
C ILE A 228 -14.02 -18.28 1.94
N ASN A 229 -14.72 -18.21 3.07
CA ASN A 229 -14.10 -17.93 4.38
C ASN A 229 -13.49 -19.16 5.08
N ARG A 230 -13.42 -20.33 4.42
CA ARG A 230 -12.84 -21.54 5.03
C ARG A 230 -11.32 -21.50 4.89
N ALA A 231 -10.62 -21.62 6.02
CA ALA A 231 -9.16 -21.49 6.12
C ALA A 231 -8.32 -22.56 5.41
N GLU A 232 -8.95 -23.60 4.86
CA GLU A 232 -8.29 -24.72 4.16
C GLU A 232 -8.79 -24.83 2.72
N ASN A 233 -9.01 -23.66 2.12
CA ASN A 233 -9.87 -23.38 1.00
C ASN A 233 -9.89 -24.49 -0.08
N THR A 234 -10.92 -25.35 -0.04
CA THR A 234 -11.09 -26.40 -1.07
C THR A 234 -11.79 -25.89 -2.33
N LEU A 235 -12.15 -24.60 -2.36
CA LEU A 235 -12.79 -23.95 -3.50
C LEU A 235 -11.91 -24.02 -4.76
N GLU A 236 -10.61 -23.77 -4.59
CA GLU A 236 -9.63 -23.74 -5.68
C GLU A 236 -9.03 -25.13 -5.98
N ASN A 237 -9.47 -26.17 -5.27
CA ASN A 237 -8.90 -27.51 -5.36
C ASN A 237 -8.99 -28.08 -6.79
N ALA A 238 -10.08 -27.81 -7.50
CA ALA A 238 -10.22 -28.22 -8.90
C ALA A 238 -9.09 -27.67 -9.78
N GLN A 239 -8.76 -26.38 -9.63
CA GLN A 239 -7.70 -25.72 -10.35
C GLN A 239 -6.31 -26.23 -9.93
N PHE A 240 -6.03 -26.28 -8.62
CA PHE A 240 -4.72 -26.69 -8.10
C PHE A 240 -4.38 -28.17 -8.32
N ARG A 241 -5.39 -29.02 -8.56
CA ARG A 241 -5.18 -30.44 -8.88
C ARG A 241 -5.16 -30.72 -10.38
N ALA A 242 -5.83 -29.87 -11.18
CA ALA A 242 -5.77 -29.94 -12.65
C ALA A 242 -4.40 -29.46 -13.15
N ILE A 243 -3.88 -28.38 -12.59
CA ILE A 243 -2.51 -27.90 -12.78
C ILE A 243 -1.88 -27.73 -11.40
N ASP A 244 -0.75 -28.40 -11.17
CA ASP A 244 -0.02 -28.29 -9.90
C ASP A 244 0.35 -26.82 -9.60
N GLY A 245 -0.15 -26.28 -8.49
CA GLY A 245 0.00 -24.86 -8.12
C GLY A 245 -0.93 -23.87 -8.87
N GLY A 246 -1.83 -24.35 -9.72
CA GLY A 246 -2.78 -23.53 -10.48
C GLY A 246 -2.16 -22.80 -11.66
N THR A 247 -2.75 -21.66 -12.06
CA THR A 247 -2.22 -20.84 -13.18
C THR A 247 -1.13 -19.86 -12.75
N GLY A 248 -0.92 -19.70 -11.43
CA GLY A 248 0.00 -18.71 -10.86
C GLY A 248 -0.51 -17.26 -10.91
N ASN A 249 -1.73 -17.02 -11.42
CA ASN A 249 -2.35 -15.70 -11.47
C ASN A 249 -3.50 -15.60 -10.46
N PRO A 250 -3.42 -14.70 -9.45
CA PRO A 250 -4.49 -14.51 -8.47
C PRO A 250 -5.85 -14.13 -9.07
N ASP A 251 -5.86 -13.43 -10.22
CA ASP A 251 -7.10 -13.03 -10.91
C ASP A 251 -7.86 -14.22 -11.52
N ASP A 252 -7.22 -15.39 -11.61
CA ASP A 252 -7.81 -16.61 -12.16
C ASP A 252 -8.53 -17.45 -11.08
N LEU A 253 -8.44 -17.05 -9.81
CA LEU A 253 -9.07 -17.76 -8.70
C LEU A 253 -10.59 -17.57 -8.68
N VAL A 254 -11.32 -18.58 -8.21
CA VAL A 254 -12.77 -18.56 -8.07
C VAL A 254 -13.22 -17.67 -6.91
N GLY A 255 -12.45 -17.62 -5.82
CA GLY A 255 -12.75 -16.86 -4.61
C GLY A 255 -13.02 -15.37 -4.87
N LEU A 256 -12.32 -14.77 -5.83
CA LEU A 256 -12.55 -13.37 -6.22
C LEU A 256 -13.91 -13.17 -6.91
N GLU A 257 -14.33 -14.09 -7.79
CA GLU A 257 -15.65 -14.01 -8.43
C GLU A 257 -16.78 -14.23 -7.41
N LEU A 258 -16.59 -15.10 -6.42
CA LEU A 258 -17.56 -15.28 -5.33
C LEU A 258 -17.58 -14.09 -4.37
N ALA A 259 -16.45 -13.42 -4.14
CA ALA A 259 -16.39 -12.22 -3.30
C ALA A 259 -17.22 -11.07 -3.90
N LYS A 260 -17.32 -10.96 -5.23
CA LYS A 260 -18.22 -10.00 -5.92
C LYS A 260 -19.67 -10.16 -5.48
N LEU A 261 -20.16 -11.40 -5.42
CA LEU A 261 -21.52 -11.71 -4.98
C LEU A 261 -21.75 -11.31 -3.51
N GLY A 262 -20.78 -11.57 -2.63
CA GLY A 262 -20.87 -11.15 -1.24
C GLY A 262 -20.81 -9.63 -1.07
N CYS A 263 -20.01 -8.93 -1.86
CA CYS A 263 -19.93 -7.47 -1.79
C CYS A 263 -21.17 -6.79 -2.38
N ASP A 264 -21.77 -7.36 -3.43
CA ASP A 264 -23.09 -6.96 -3.95
C ASP A 264 -24.16 -7.00 -2.84
N ALA A 265 -24.09 -8.01 -1.97
CA ALA A 265 -24.93 -8.14 -0.78
C ALA A 265 -24.45 -7.34 0.43
N ARG A 266 -23.48 -6.43 0.25
CA ARG A 266 -22.88 -5.56 1.28
C ARG A 266 -22.21 -6.30 2.44
N GLN A 267 -21.70 -7.50 2.18
CA GLN A 267 -20.92 -8.23 3.16
C GLN A 267 -19.51 -7.65 3.27
N ALA A 268 -19.22 -7.04 4.42
CA ALA A 268 -17.96 -6.39 4.75
C ALA A 268 -16.71 -7.22 4.36
N VAL A 269 -16.63 -8.49 4.77
CA VAL A 269 -15.48 -9.37 4.47
C VAL A 269 -15.27 -9.58 2.96
N SER A 270 -16.35 -9.76 2.21
CA SER A 270 -16.27 -9.97 0.77
C SER A 270 -15.87 -8.67 0.05
N CYS A 271 -16.36 -7.52 0.49
CA CYS A 271 -15.90 -6.23 -0.02
C CYS A 271 -14.42 -5.96 0.29
N VAL A 272 -13.96 -6.32 1.48
CA VAL A 272 -12.53 -6.23 1.83
C VAL A 272 -11.68 -7.14 0.95
N LEU A 273 -12.11 -8.38 0.72
CA LEU A 273 -11.43 -9.30 -0.19
C LEU A 273 -11.36 -8.76 -1.62
N LEU A 274 -12.40 -8.09 -2.11
CA LEU A 274 -12.37 -7.43 -3.42
C LEU A 274 -11.47 -6.19 -3.45
N ALA A 275 -11.57 -5.32 -2.45
CA ALA A 275 -10.74 -4.11 -2.35
C ALA A 275 -9.24 -4.45 -2.29
N ARG A 276 -8.91 -5.59 -1.66
CA ARG A 276 -7.55 -6.13 -1.55
C ARG A 276 -7.17 -7.08 -2.69
N GLY A 277 -8.16 -7.51 -3.49
CA GLY A 277 -8.05 -8.59 -4.47
C GLY A 277 -7.34 -8.19 -5.75
N THR A 278 -7.17 -6.91 -6.02
CA THR A 278 -6.05 -6.50 -6.87
C THR A 278 -4.79 -6.69 -6.05
N ALA A 279 -3.95 -7.63 -6.46
CA ALA A 279 -2.61 -7.73 -5.91
C ALA A 279 -2.03 -6.30 -5.77
N PRO A 280 -1.52 -5.88 -4.59
CA PRO A 280 -0.91 -4.55 -4.38
C PRO A 280 0.35 -4.33 -5.25
N TYR A 281 0.52 -5.19 -6.24
CA TYR A 281 1.71 -5.54 -6.95
C TYR A 281 1.58 -5.39 -8.48
N ALA A 282 0.43 -4.92 -8.98
CA ALA A 282 0.28 -4.43 -10.35
C ALA A 282 -0.39 -3.04 -10.32
N THR A 283 0.01 -2.14 -11.23
CA THR A 283 -0.73 -0.88 -11.42
C THR A 283 -2.13 -1.27 -11.91
N PRO A 284 -3.19 -1.04 -11.11
CA PRO A 284 -4.51 -1.47 -11.48
C PRO A 284 -4.92 -0.76 -12.78
N THR A 285 -5.58 -1.49 -13.68
CA THR A 285 -6.30 -0.84 -14.77
C THR A 285 -7.32 0.13 -14.20
N LEU A 286 -7.75 1.14 -14.96
CA LEU A 286 -8.75 2.10 -14.49
C LEU A 286 -10.01 1.42 -13.98
N ILE A 287 -10.45 0.35 -14.64
CA ILE A 287 -11.62 -0.44 -14.22
C ILE A 287 -11.37 -1.11 -12.87
N GLN A 288 -10.20 -1.73 -12.67
CA GLN A 288 -9.83 -2.37 -11.40
C GLN A 288 -9.72 -1.34 -10.27
N ALA A 289 -9.05 -0.21 -10.51
CA ALA A 289 -8.89 0.85 -9.52
C ALA A 289 -10.26 1.40 -9.07
N ALA A 290 -11.16 1.61 -10.03
CA ALA A 290 -12.51 2.06 -9.78
C ALA A 290 -13.35 1.04 -9.00
N SER A 291 -13.26 -0.25 -9.34
CA SER A 291 -13.94 -1.31 -8.58
C SER A 291 -13.39 -1.44 -7.16
N ASN A 292 -12.08 -1.28 -6.96
CA ASN A 292 -11.49 -1.29 -5.62
C ASN A 292 -11.96 -0.11 -4.79
N PHE A 293 -11.96 1.09 -5.36
CA PHE A 293 -12.50 2.27 -4.68
C PHE A 293 -13.96 2.05 -4.23
N ALA A 294 -14.79 1.47 -5.10
CA ALA A 294 -16.17 1.11 -4.76
C ALA A 294 -16.26 0.08 -3.61
N ALA A 295 -15.40 -0.94 -3.63
CA ALA A 295 -15.34 -1.96 -2.59
C ALA A 295 -14.84 -1.39 -1.25
N THR A 296 -13.81 -0.54 -1.27
CA THR A 296 -13.28 0.18 -0.09
C THR A 296 -14.33 1.12 0.50
N LEU A 297 -15.04 1.87 -0.35
CA LEU A 297 -16.13 2.74 0.09
C LEU A 297 -17.25 1.94 0.77
N THR A 298 -17.63 0.80 0.19
CA THR A 298 -18.66 -0.08 0.77
C THR A 298 -18.18 -0.65 2.11
N ALA A 299 -16.91 -1.09 2.19
CA ALA A 299 -16.30 -1.58 3.43
C ALA A 299 -16.27 -0.50 4.53
N CYS A 300 -15.87 0.73 4.19
CA CYS A 300 -15.89 1.86 5.11
C CYS A 300 -17.32 2.12 5.65
N ARG A 301 -18.33 2.12 4.77
CA ARG A 301 -19.74 2.28 5.16
C ARG A 301 -20.29 1.14 6.02
N THR A 302 -19.64 -0.02 6.01
CA THR A 302 -19.94 -1.15 6.93
C THR A 302 -19.16 -1.08 8.25
N SER A 303 -18.68 0.11 8.63
CA SER A 303 -17.98 0.40 9.90
C SER A 303 -16.58 -0.22 10.02
N ILE A 304 -15.88 -0.40 8.91
CA ILE A 304 -14.47 -0.81 8.90
C ILE A 304 -13.58 0.44 8.91
N ALA A 305 -13.07 0.83 10.08
CA ALA A 305 -12.34 2.10 10.28
C ALA A 305 -11.09 2.27 9.39
N TRP A 306 -10.26 1.23 9.23
CA TRP A 306 -9.05 1.33 8.38
C TRP A 306 -9.40 1.51 6.89
N ALA A 307 -10.51 0.93 6.41
CA ALA A 307 -10.95 1.10 5.02
C ALA A 307 -11.39 2.54 4.75
N CYS A 308 -11.86 3.25 5.77
CA CYS A 308 -12.16 4.67 5.69
C CYS A 308 -10.89 5.54 5.60
N GLU A 309 -9.83 5.17 6.30
CA GLU A 309 -8.53 5.86 6.24
C GLU A 309 -7.89 5.70 4.85
N GLU A 310 -8.05 4.52 4.22
CA GLU A 310 -7.48 4.21 2.89
C GLU A 310 -8.32 4.73 1.71
N LEU A 311 -9.49 5.33 1.94
CA LEU A 311 -10.42 5.72 0.88
C LEU A 311 -9.78 6.73 -0.10
N GLN A 312 -8.97 7.66 0.41
CA GLN A 312 -8.28 8.64 -0.42
C GLN A 312 -7.17 8.01 -1.26
N ASP A 313 -6.43 7.07 -0.68
CA ASP A 313 -5.37 6.32 -1.38
C ASP A 313 -5.97 5.43 -2.47
N ALA A 314 -7.10 4.78 -2.18
CA ALA A 314 -7.85 4.00 -3.16
C ALA A 314 -8.30 4.87 -4.36
N PHE A 315 -8.77 6.10 -4.11
CA PHE A 315 -9.12 7.02 -5.19
C PHE A 315 -7.89 7.59 -5.92
N ALA A 316 -6.77 7.81 -5.23
CA ALA A 316 -5.52 8.21 -5.86
C ALA A 316 -5.05 7.18 -6.90
N LYS A 317 -5.33 5.88 -6.68
CA LYS A 317 -5.10 4.83 -7.69
C LYS A 317 -5.99 4.96 -8.92
N VAL A 318 -7.23 5.44 -8.77
CA VAL A 318 -8.11 5.76 -9.90
C VAL A 318 -7.48 6.89 -10.72
N VAL A 319 -7.07 7.98 -10.07
CA VAL A 319 -6.42 9.12 -10.73
C VAL A 319 -5.14 8.69 -11.45
N GLN A 320 -4.28 7.90 -10.78
CA GLN A 320 -3.04 7.38 -11.36
C GLN A 320 -3.29 6.51 -12.61
N ALA A 321 -4.39 5.74 -12.61
CA ALA A 321 -4.78 4.90 -13.74
C ALA A 321 -5.38 5.69 -14.90
N ARG A 322 -5.80 6.95 -14.70
CA ARG A 322 -6.21 7.85 -15.78
C ARG A 322 -4.96 8.45 -16.44
N THR A 323 -4.75 8.13 -17.71
CA THR A 323 -3.67 8.74 -18.49
C THR A 323 -3.87 10.25 -18.60
N GLY A 324 -2.87 11.05 -18.18
CA GLY A 324 -2.85 12.51 -18.33
C GLY A 324 -3.32 13.34 -17.13
N TYR A 325 -3.67 12.72 -15.99
CA TYR A 325 -4.01 13.44 -14.75
C TYR A 325 -2.87 13.32 -13.72
N ALA A 326 -2.41 14.45 -13.19
CA ALA A 326 -1.41 14.48 -12.11
C ALA A 326 -2.05 14.43 -10.71
N SER A 327 -3.32 14.80 -10.59
CA SER A 327 -4.07 14.87 -9.34
C SER A 327 -5.59 14.81 -9.59
N ALA A 328 -6.37 14.63 -8.52
CA ALA A 328 -7.83 14.70 -8.57
C ALA A 328 -8.29 16.11 -8.99
N THR A 329 -9.38 16.17 -9.75
CA THR A 329 -10.01 17.43 -10.17
C THR A 329 -10.61 18.18 -8.98
N PRO A 330 -10.93 19.49 -9.10
CA PRO A 330 -11.56 20.25 -8.02
C PRO A 330 -12.86 19.61 -7.52
N ASP A 331 -13.75 19.19 -8.43
CA ASP A 331 -15.01 18.54 -8.08
C ASP A 331 -14.80 17.22 -7.33
N GLU A 332 -13.80 16.44 -7.73
CA GLU A 332 -13.42 15.21 -7.05
C GLU A 332 -12.84 15.48 -5.66
N ASN A 333 -12.02 16.52 -5.51
CA ASN A 333 -11.52 16.91 -4.19
C ASN A 333 -12.66 17.35 -3.26
N TYR A 334 -13.65 18.11 -3.76
CA TYR A 334 -14.82 18.44 -2.95
C TYR A 334 -15.60 17.19 -2.52
N ALA A 335 -15.87 16.27 -3.44
CA ALA A 335 -16.65 15.08 -3.15
C ALA A 335 -15.91 14.10 -2.21
N LEU A 336 -14.59 13.93 -2.38
CA LEU A 336 -13.76 13.18 -1.44
C LEU A 336 -13.71 13.83 -0.06
N GLY A 337 -13.64 15.16 0.00
CA GLY A 337 -13.75 15.90 1.26
C GLY A 337 -15.06 15.60 1.97
N SER A 338 -16.18 15.63 1.23
CA SER A 338 -17.52 15.33 1.75
C SER A 338 -17.66 13.91 2.27
N LEU A 339 -17.07 12.91 1.59
CA LEU A 339 -17.10 11.52 2.05
C LEU A 339 -16.33 11.33 3.36
N VAL A 340 -15.21 12.03 3.53
CA VAL A 340 -14.39 11.94 4.74
C VAL A 340 -15.02 12.73 5.89
N GLU A 341 -15.70 13.85 5.60
CA GLU A 341 -16.48 14.61 6.57
C GLU A 341 -17.56 13.74 7.25
N GLU A 342 -18.22 12.84 6.52
CA GLU A 342 -19.28 11.96 7.05
C GLU A 342 -18.79 11.03 8.19
N ILE A 343 -17.49 10.80 8.29
CA ILE A 343 -16.89 9.75 9.14
C ILE A 343 -15.79 10.26 10.07
N CYS A 344 -15.36 11.52 9.93
CA CYS A 344 -14.28 12.09 10.73
C CYS A 344 -14.80 12.92 11.92
N THR A 345 -13.92 13.17 12.90
CA THR A 345 -14.18 14.08 14.03
C THR A 345 -13.26 15.30 13.96
N PRO A 346 -13.81 16.53 14.05
CA PRO A 346 -13.02 17.75 14.05
C PRO A 346 -12.35 18.01 15.41
N GLY A 347 -11.30 18.82 15.40
CA GLY A 347 -10.49 19.14 16.58
C GLY A 347 -9.18 18.33 16.59
N PRO A 348 -8.33 18.50 17.62
CA PRO A 348 -7.00 17.88 17.65
C PRO A 348 -7.07 16.36 17.51
N ALA A 349 -6.08 15.78 16.84
CA ALA A 349 -5.98 14.35 16.61
C ALA A 349 -6.06 13.56 17.93
N LYS A 350 -6.91 12.53 17.95
CA LYS A 350 -7.10 11.62 19.07
C LYS A 350 -6.85 10.18 18.63
N PRO A 351 -6.26 9.32 19.47
CA PRO A 351 -6.12 7.91 19.16
C PRO A 351 -7.48 7.27 18.84
N ASN A 352 -7.57 6.48 17.77
CA ASN A 352 -8.75 5.68 17.38
C ASN A 352 -9.97 6.46 16.92
N ILE A 353 -9.81 7.74 16.64
CA ILE A 353 -10.85 8.57 16.07
C ILE A 353 -10.32 9.10 14.74
N THR A 354 -11.06 8.84 13.66
CA THR A 354 -10.70 9.34 12.33
C THR A 354 -10.66 10.87 12.36
N HIS A 355 -9.49 11.45 12.12
CA HIS A 355 -9.25 12.89 12.23
C HIS A 355 -9.61 13.63 10.93
N CYS A 356 -10.25 14.80 11.03
CA CYS A 356 -10.73 15.54 9.86
C CYS A 356 -9.65 16.22 9.00
N LYS A 357 -8.36 16.14 9.36
CA LYS A 357 -7.25 16.72 8.58
C LYS A 357 -7.30 16.38 7.10
N ALA A 358 -7.58 15.12 6.77
CA ALA A 358 -7.64 14.67 5.39
C ALA A 358 -8.79 15.34 4.61
N ALA A 359 -9.93 15.65 5.26
CA ALA A 359 -11.03 16.40 4.66
C ALA A 359 -10.66 17.88 4.45
N TYR A 360 -10.00 18.53 5.43
CA TYR A 360 -9.56 19.92 5.29
C TYR A 360 -8.61 20.12 4.11
N LEU A 361 -7.68 19.17 3.89
CA LEU A 361 -6.76 19.23 2.76
C LEU A 361 -7.47 19.07 1.42
N LYS A 362 -8.50 18.21 1.33
CA LYS A 362 -9.30 18.08 0.11
C LYS A 362 -10.15 19.31 -0.17
N TYR A 363 -10.75 19.90 0.86
CA TYR A 363 -11.45 21.18 0.71
C TYR A 363 -10.52 22.35 0.39
N ARG A 364 -9.29 22.36 0.94
CA ARG A 364 -8.26 23.31 0.52
C ARG A 364 -8.01 23.20 -0.98
N ASP A 365 -7.73 22.00 -1.46
CA ASP A 365 -7.38 21.77 -2.86
C ASP A 365 -8.56 22.20 -3.77
N PHE A 366 -9.80 21.88 -3.40
CA PHE A 366 -11.00 22.38 -4.09
C PHE A 366 -11.06 23.92 -4.15
N LEU A 367 -10.88 24.59 -3.00
CA LEU A 367 -10.97 26.05 -2.89
C LEU A 367 -9.83 26.78 -3.60
N GLN A 368 -8.61 26.22 -3.63
CA GLN A 368 -7.47 26.81 -4.35
C GLN A 368 -7.70 26.91 -5.87
N PHE A 369 -8.42 25.93 -6.45
CA PHE A 369 -8.75 25.95 -7.87
C PHE A 369 -9.96 26.85 -8.18
N THR A 370 -10.89 27.03 -7.25
CA THR A 370 -12.10 27.86 -7.41
C THR A 370 -11.86 29.29 -6.94
N LYS A 371 -11.11 30.07 -7.72
CA LYS A 371 -10.63 31.45 -7.40
C LYS A 371 -11.72 32.54 -7.25
N THR A 372 -13.01 32.22 -7.30
CA THR A 372 -14.10 33.22 -7.31
C THR A 372 -15.10 33.01 -6.19
N SER A 373 -15.47 34.11 -5.53
CA SER A 373 -16.51 34.23 -4.51
C SER A 373 -17.94 34.17 -5.10
N ALA A 374 -18.19 33.36 -6.13
CA ALA A 374 -19.50 33.37 -6.76
C ALA A 374 -20.53 32.71 -5.85
N ASP A 375 -21.50 33.49 -5.37
CA ASP A 375 -22.70 33.12 -4.59
C ASP A 375 -23.59 32.02 -5.21
N VAL A 376 -23.14 31.36 -6.28
CA VAL A 376 -23.92 30.41 -7.07
C VAL A 376 -23.58 28.95 -6.72
N ASP A 377 -22.35 28.66 -6.27
CA ASP A 377 -21.97 27.28 -5.90
C ASP A 377 -22.00 27.08 -4.38
N THR A 378 -23.08 26.46 -3.90
CA THR A 378 -23.28 26.13 -2.47
C THR A 378 -22.13 25.29 -1.88
N ARG A 379 -21.37 24.58 -2.72
CA ARG A 379 -20.21 23.77 -2.30
C ARG A 379 -19.09 24.62 -1.72
N ILE A 380 -18.87 25.83 -2.25
CA ILE A 380 -17.89 26.77 -1.70
C ILE A 380 -18.29 27.14 -0.27
N GLY A 381 -19.57 27.45 -0.05
CA GLY A 381 -20.12 27.75 1.28
C GLY A 381 -19.95 26.60 2.28
N ASN A 382 -20.21 25.36 1.85
CA ASN A 382 -20.06 24.17 2.69
C ASN A 382 -18.59 23.91 3.07
N ALA A 383 -17.68 23.91 2.09
CA ALA A 383 -16.25 23.72 2.32
C ALA A 383 -15.67 24.79 3.27
N LYS A 384 -16.07 26.06 3.07
CA LYS A 384 -15.71 27.16 3.96
C LYS A 384 -16.26 26.96 5.37
N SER A 385 -17.54 26.60 5.50
CA SER A 385 -18.17 26.36 6.80
C SER A 385 -17.50 25.21 7.56
N PHE A 386 -17.10 24.15 6.85
CA PHE A 386 -16.39 23.03 7.47
C PHE A 386 -15.01 23.43 7.99
N LEU A 387 -14.23 24.17 7.21
CA LEU A 387 -12.93 24.72 7.64
C LEU A 387 -13.07 25.67 8.84
N GLU A 388 -14.10 26.53 8.83
CA GLU A 388 -14.40 27.44 9.94
C GLU A 388 -14.76 26.68 11.22
N LYS A 389 -15.61 25.64 11.12
CA LYS A 389 -15.95 24.77 12.25
C LYS A 389 -14.72 24.04 12.79
N GLY A 390 -13.86 23.51 11.91
CA GLY A 390 -12.61 22.86 12.29
C GLY A 390 -11.68 23.80 13.06
N CYS A 391 -11.49 25.02 12.54
CA CYS A 391 -10.68 26.03 13.22
C CYS A 391 -11.29 26.45 14.57
N ALA A 392 -12.62 26.63 14.62
CA ALA A 392 -13.35 26.93 15.86
C ALA A 392 -13.30 25.78 16.88
N ALA A 393 -13.20 24.53 16.42
CA ALA A 393 -13.02 23.34 17.25
C ALA A 393 -11.58 23.16 17.78
N GLY A 394 -10.65 24.03 17.38
CA GLY A 394 -9.26 24.00 17.87
C GLY A 394 -8.31 23.17 17.02
N ASP A 395 -8.61 22.98 15.73
CA ASP A 395 -7.72 22.25 14.82
C ASP A 395 -6.75 23.21 14.09
N PRO A 396 -5.42 23.09 14.29
CA PRO A 396 -4.44 23.95 13.64
C PRO A 396 -4.40 23.75 12.11
N SER A 397 -4.68 22.53 11.60
CA SER A 397 -4.70 22.25 10.15
C SER A 397 -5.81 23.03 9.45
N ALA A 398 -6.99 23.12 10.08
CA ALA A 398 -8.12 23.89 9.56
C ALA A 398 -7.84 25.40 9.58
N CYS A 399 -7.31 25.92 10.71
CA CYS A 399 -6.97 27.34 10.84
C CYS A 399 -5.86 27.78 9.86
N ALA A 400 -4.81 26.97 9.72
CA ALA A 400 -3.72 27.25 8.78
C ALA A 400 -4.23 27.25 7.34
N THR A 401 -5.06 26.27 6.96
CA THR A 401 -5.70 26.20 5.64
C THR A 401 -6.53 27.45 5.36
N GLN A 402 -7.37 27.89 6.30
CA GLN A 402 -8.19 29.09 6.14
C GLN A 402 -7.34 30.36 5.93
N SER A 403 -6.20 30.47 6.61
CA SER A 403 -5.33 31.64 6.48
C SER A 403 -4.75 31.82 5.07
N ARG A 404 -4.55 30.73 4.32
CA ARG A 404 -3.89 30.73 3.01
C ARG A 404 -4.78 31.02 1.81
N LEU A 405 -6.10 31.00 1.99
CA LEU A 405 -7.06 31.08 0.90
C LEU A 405 -7.57 32.51 0.73
N ASN A 406 -6.74 33.37 0.15
CA ASN A 406 -6.97 34.80 0.00
C ASN A 406 -8.21 35.18 -0.81
N ASP A 407 -8.57 34.36 -1.79
CA ASP A 407 -9.73 34.57 -2.65
C ASP A 407 -11.07 34.27 -1.93
N HIS A 408 -11.04 33.58 -0.78
CA HIS A 408 -12.25 33.07 -0.10
C HIS A 408 -12.60 33.78 1.21
N TRP A 409 -11.61 34.37 1.88
CA TRP A 409 -11.80 35.09 3.14
C TRP A 409 -11.13 36.46 3.10
N ALA A 410 -11.83 37.46 3.64
CA ALA A 410 -11.24 38.78 3.87
C ALA A 410 -9.99 38.67 4.75
N ALA A 411 -9.04 39.58 4.54
CA ALA A 411 -7.78 39.60 5.30
C ALA A 411 -8.01 39.59 6.82
N GLU A 412 -9.06 40.25 7.33
CA GLU A 412 -9.41 40.23 8.76
C GLU A 412 -9.71 38.83 9.30
N VAL A 413 -10.52 38.05 8.58
CA VAL A 413 -10.86 36.67 8.98
C VAL A 413 -9.62 35.78 8.90
N ARG A 414 -8.83 35.93 7.85
CA ARG A 414 -7.58 35.17 7.68
C ARG A 414 -6.55 35.53 8.75
N ASN A 415 -6.47 36.80 9.15
CA ASN A 415 -5.65 37.24 10.28
C ASN A 415 -6.06 36.57 11.59
N ARG A 416 -7.37 36.49 11.88
CA ARG A 416 -7.88 35.76 13.06
C ARG A 416 -7.53 34.28 13.01
N ALA A 417 -7.68 33.64 11.85
CA ALA A 417 -7.35 32.23 11.66
C ALA A 417 -5.85 31.97 11.83
N ALA A 418 -5.00 32.83 11.27
CA ALA A 418 -3.55 32.76 11.43
C ALA A 418 -3.13 32.93 12.90
N ALA A 419 -3.66 33.95 13.60
CA ALA A 419 -3.40 34.15 15.02
C ALA A 419 -3.82 32.92 15.85
N ARG A 420 -4.98 32.35 15.55
CA ARG A 420 -5.47 31.15 16.23
C ARG A 420 -4.63 29.91 15.93
N ALA A 421 -4.15 29.72 14.70
CA ALA A 421 -3.24 28.62 14.36
C ALA A 421 -1.93 28.74 15.16
N ILE A 422 -1.39 29.95 15.29
CA ILE A 422 -0.20 30.24 16.12
C ILE A 422 -0.47 29.87 17.59
N ASP A 423 -1.58 30.33 18.16
CA ASP A 423 -1.94 30.04 19.55
C ASP A 423 -2.13 28.54 19.79
N LEU A 424 -2.81 27.84 18.89
CA LEU A 424 -3.07 26.39 19.00
C LEU A 424 -1.76 25.59 18.89
N CYS A 425 -0.90 25.90 17.93
CA CYS A 425 0.39 25.22 17.78
C CYS A 425 1.35 25.50 18.93
N ALA A 426 1.25 26.66 19.60
CA ALA A 426 2.03 26.97 20.79
C ALA A 426 1.60 26.13 22.02
N GLN A 427 0.36 25.66 22.06
CA GLN A 427 -0.20 24.86 23.17
C GLN A 427 0.01 23.35 23.01
N GLN A 428 0.46 22.88 21.84
CA GLN A 428 0.71 21.46 21.59
C GLN A 428 2.06 21.01 22.13
N SER A 429 2.07 19.92 22.92
CA SER A 429 3.29 19.27 23.40
C SER A 429 3.96 18.41 22.34
N GLU A 430 3.16 17.76 21.49
CA GLU A 430 3.60 17.02 20.30
C GLU A 430 3.07 17.76 19.07
N LYS A 431 3.96 18.41 18.34
CA LYS A 431 3.61 19.17 17.14
C LYS A 431 3.36 18.21 15.98
N ASP A 432 2.30 18.46 15.23
CA ASP A 432 2.08 17.81 13.95
C ASP A 432 2.87 18.51 12.82
N SER A 433 2.80 17.94 11.62
CA SER A 433 3.49 18.50 10.45
C SER A 433 3.09 19.94 10.09
N ILE A 434 1.88 20.39 10.46
CA ILE A 434 1.45 21.78 10.26
C ILE A 434 2.10 22.68 11.31
N CYS A 435 2.15 22.26 12.57
CA CYS A 435 2.74 23.05 13.65
C CYS A 435 4.27 23.10 13.60
N ASP A 436 4.94 22.06 13.11
CA ASP A 436 6.38 22.10 12.84
C ASP A 436 6.72 23.01 11.65
N GLY A 437 5.84 23.06 10.63
CA GLY A 437 5.97 23.88 9.44
C GLY A 437 5.09 25.14 9.44
N LEU A 438 4.76 25.70 10.60
CA LEU A 438 3.68 26.69 10.74
C LEU A 438 3.87 27.91 9.82
N THR A 439 5.07 28.46 9.74
CA THR A 439 5.37 29.63 8.91
C THR A 439 5.13 29.38 7.42
N ALA A 440 5.41 28.16 6.93
CA ALA A 440 5.12 27.75 5.55
C ALA A 440 3.63 27.41 5.33
N SER A 441 2.91 27.14 6.41
CA SER A 441 1.50 26.79 6.42
C SER A 441 0.56 28.00 6.55
N LEU A 442 1.10 29.20 6.82
CA LEU A 442 0.36 30.47 6.88
C LEU A 442 0.54 31.32 5.61
N ASP A 443 -0.37 32.27 5.36
CA ASP A 443 -0.17 33.29 4.32
C ASP A 443 0.82 34.37 4.81
N PRO A 444 1.94 34.58 4.10
CA PRO A 444 2.94 35.56 4.48
C PRO A 444 2.49 37.02 4.45
N GLN A 445 1.43 37.34 3.71
CA GLN A 445 0.98 38.74 3.56
C GLN A 445 0.07 39.22 4.70
N LEU A 446 -0.24 38.36 5.68
CA LEU A 446 -1.19 38.66 6.75
C LEU A 446 -0.54 39.39 7.93
N ASN A 447 -1.13 40.49 8.39
CA ASN A 447 -0.71 41.24 9.59
C ASN A 447 -0.54 40.39 10.84
N ALA A 448 -1.29 39.30 11.02
CA ALA A 448 -1.13 38.37 12.14
C ALA A 448 0.08 37.44 11.97
N ALA A 449 0.49 37.18 10.73
CA ALA A 449 1.70 36.42 10.41
C ALA A 449 2.95 37.32 10.39
N ILE A 450 2.83 38.62 10.04
CA ILE A 450 3.95 39.57 9.93
C ILE A 450 4.79 39.64 11.21
N PRO A 451 4.25 39.77 12.45
CA PRO A 451 5.08 39.78 13.66
C PRO A 451 5.89 38.50 13.83
N ALA A 452 5.29 37.33 13.56
CA ALA A 452 5.99 36.06 13.61
C ALA A 452 7.08 35.99 12.52
N GLN A 453 6.82 36.50 11.31
CA GLN A 453 7.77 36.53 10.22
C GLN A 453 8.88 37.56 10.41
N ARG A 454 8.58 38.74 10.96
CA ARG A 454 9.55 39.78 11.27
C ARG A 454 10.45 39.34 12.42
N GLN A 455 9.90 38.74 13.46
CA GLN A 455 10.71 38.15 14.53
C GLN A 455 11.69 37.12 13.98
N VAL A 456 11.24 36.30 13.02
CA VAL A 456 12.09 35.32 12.33
C VAL A 456 13.14 36.02 11.43
N TYR A 457 12.75 37.04 10.67
CA TYR A 457 13.66 37.83 9.82
C TYR A 457 14.74 38.55 10.64
N ASP A 458 14.36 39.28 11.68
CA ASP A 458 15.28 40.04 12.54
C ASP A 458 16.24 39.08 13.26
N ALA A 459 15.73 37.94 13.75
CA ALA A 459 16.57 36.89 14.32
C ALA A 459 17.55 36.31 13.28
N HIS A 460 17.11 36.10 12.03
CA HIS A 460 17.98 35.63 10.96
C HIS A 460 19.02 36.68 10.51
N ILE A 461 18.67 37.97 10.44
CA ILE A 461 19.62 39.04 10.08
C ILE A 461 20.64 39.28 11.18
N GLU A 462 20.23 39.30 12.44
CA GLU A 462 21.17 39.48 13.53
C GLU A 462 22.15 38.30 13.56
N LYS A 463 21.63 37.07 13.47
CA LYS A 463 22.45 35.88 13.37
C LYS A 463 23.37 35.89 12.14
N CYS A 464 22.87 36.35 10.99
CA CYS A 464 23.67 36.55 9.77
C CYS A 464 24.87 37.46 10.01
N LYS A 465 24.74 38.51 10.82
CA LYS A 465 25.82 39.47 11.08
C LYS A 465 26.78 39.06 12.18
N THR A 466 26.29 38.37 13.21
CA THR A 466 27.06 38.16 14.45
C THR A 466 27.54 36.73 14.64
N ASP A 467 26.85 35.75 14.06
CA ASP A 467 27.13 34.34 14.31
C ASP A 467 28.30 33.85 13.45
N LYS A 468 29.41 33.52 14.10
CA LYS A 468 30.64 33.03 13.45
C LYS A 468 30.62 31.52 13.20
N THR A 469 29.52 30.84 13.51
CA THR A 469 29.33 29.41 13.22
C THR A 469 28.72 29.21 11.84
N SER A 470 28.57 27.95 11.42
CA SER A 470 27.88 27.57 10.18
C SER A 470 26.43 28.06 10.09
N GLU A 471 25.82 28.45 11.22
CA GLU A 471 24.45 28.94 11.26
C GLU A 471 24.30 30.39 10.76
N GLY A 472 25.38 31.18 10.76
CA GLY A 472 25.40 32.56 10.26
C GLY A 472 25.06 32.67 8.77
N PRO A 473 25.79 32.01 7.86
CA PRO A 473 25.48 32.02 6.43
C PRO A 473 24.07 31.47 6.11
N GLN A 474 23.61 30.43 6.80
CA GLN A 474 22.26 29.88 6.63
C GLN A 474 21.19 30.90 7.06
N ALA A 475 21.45 31.65 8.12
CA ALA A 475 20.59 32.73 8.56
C ALA A 475 20.52 33.85 7.51
N CYS A 476 21.63 34.19 6.83
CA CYS A 476 21.61 35.15 5.71
C CYS A 476 20.68 34.68 4.58
N SER A 477 20.79 33.42 4.15
CA SER A 477 19.90 32.87 3.11
C SER A 477 18.43 32.83 3.55
N SER A 478 18.17 32.45 4.80
CA SER A 478 16.80 32.42 5.38
C SER A 478 16.21 33.82 5.51
N ALA A 479 17.06 34.82 5.81
CA ALA A 479 16.67 36.22 5.83
C ALA A 479 16.27 36.71 4.44
N VAL A 480 16.96 36.31 3.36
CA VAL A 480 16.55 36.65 1.98
C VAL A 480 15.17 36.07 1.66
N THR A 481 14.90 34.81 2.01
CA THR A 481 13.59 34.18 1.79
C THR A 481 12.49 34.90 2.57
N THR A 482 12.74 35.24 3.83
CA THR A 482 11.76 35.94 4.69
C THR A 482 11.59 37.40 4.27
N TYR A 483 12.66 38.04 3.78
CA TYR A 483 12.62 39.40 3.23
C TYR A 483 11.71 39.48 2.00
N LYS A 484 11.79 38.49 1.09
CA LYS A 484 10.90 38.41 -0.08
C LYS A 484 9.41 38.39 0.32
N SER A 485 9.05 37.81 1.47
CA SER A 485 7.69 37.87 2.02
C SER A 485 7.31 39.21 2.68
N LEU A 486 8.28 40.01 3.11
CA LEU A 486 8.08 41.28 3.83
C LEU A 486 8.13 42.52 2.91
N GLN A 487 8.42 42.36 1.60
CA GLN A 487 8.46 43.47 0.65
C GLN A 487 7.12 44.21 0.59
N GLY A 488 7.11 45.47 1.04
CA GLY A 488 5.92 46.33 1.07
C GLY A 488 5.77 47.13 2.38
N ASP A 489 6.42 46.70 3.46
CA ASP A 489 6.46 47.43 4.72
C ASP A 489 7.73 48.29 4.81
N GLY A 490 7.58 49.61 4.97
CA GLY A 490 8.66 50.62 4.85
C GLY A 490 9.74 50.58 5.95
N GLN A 491 9.88 49.46 6.65
CA GLN A 491 10.81 49.25 7.77
C GLN A 491 11.81 48.11 7.55
N SER A 492 11.73 47.32 6.47
CA SER A 492 12.80 46.36 6.16
C SER A 492 14.02 47.13 5.62
N SER A 493 15.05 47.32 6.44
CA SER A 493 16.33 47.85 5.96
C SER A 493 16.80 47.10 4.70
N ASP A 494 17.45 47.81 3.76
CA ASP A 494 17.90 47.26 2.48
C ASP A 494 18.73 45.98 2.67
N ILE A 495 18.16 44.83 2.31
CA ILE A 495 18.78 43.51 2.47
C ILE A 495 20.12 43.44 1.75
N GLU A 496 20.28 44.14 0.62
CA GLU A 496 21.53 44.18 -0.14
C GLU A 496 22.64 44.85 0.69
N ALA A 497 22.33 45.97 1.36
CA ALA A 497 23.24 46.65 2.26
C ALA A 497 23.56 45.82 3.51
N GLN A 498 22.58 45.10 4.08
CA GLN A 498 22.82 44.23 5.23
C GLN A 498 23.73 43.05 4.87
N LEU A 499 23.51 42.41 3.72
CA LEU A 499 24.33 41.30 3.24
C LEU A 499 25.73 41.78 2.81
N SER A 500 25.85 42.97 2.22
CA SER A 500 27.14 43.58 1.91
C SER A 500 27.93 43.92 3.17
N GLY A 501 27.26 44.43 4.22
CA GLY A 501 27.86 44.61 5.55
C GLY A 501 28.33 43.31 6.19
N ALA A 502 27.68 42.19 5.87
CA ALA A 502 28.05 40.83 6.28
C ALA A 502 28.95 40.09 5.27
N CYS A 503 29.43 40.76 4.20
CA CYS A 503 30.33 40.20 3.19
C CYS A 503 31.54 41.13 2.94
N ASN A 504 32.59 40.94 3.74
CA ASN A 504 33.83 41.70 3.68
C ASN A 504 35.01 40.85 4.24
N ALA A 505 36.15 41.49 4.47
CA ALA A 505 37.37 40.83 4.95
C ALA A 505 37.28 40.29 6.39
N GLU A 506 36.32 40.74 7.20
CA GLU A 506 36.15 40.36 8.61
C GLU A 506 34.91 39.49 8.84
N ASN A 507 33.91 39.56 7.97
CA ASN A 507 32.69 38.77 8.02
C ASN A 507 32.30 38.30 6.63
N ILE A 508 32.13 37.00 6.44
CA ILE A 508 31.89 36.34 5.15
C ILE A 508 30.48 35.76 5.02
N ASN A 509 29.66 35.84 6.07
CA ASN A 509 28.35 35.17 6.15
C ASN A 509 27.40 35.58 5.02
N GLY A 510 27.39 36.87 4.67
CA GLY A 510 26.49 37.45 3.68
C GLY A 510 26.88 37.16 2.23
N CYS A 511 28.09 36.66 1.97
CA CYS A 511 28.63 36.62 0.61
C CYS A 511 27.84 35.71 -0.34
N ASN A 512 27.44 34.52 0.12
CA ASN A 512 26.67 33.60 -0.73
C ASN A 512 25.26 34.15 -1.05
N ALA A 513 24.58 34.68 -0.02
CA ALA A 513 23.26 35.27 -0.17
C ALA A 513 23.29 36.53 -1.06
N LEU A 514 24.33 37.36 -0.94
CA LEU A 514 24.55 38.52 -1.80
C LEU A 514 24.83 38.11 -3.24
N ALA A 515 25.70 37.12 -3.46
CA ALA A 515 25.98 36.60 -4.79
C ALA A 515 24.72 36.05 -5.47
N SER A 516 23.88 35.34 -4.71
CA SER A 516 22.58 34.84 -5.20
C SER A 516 21.62 35.99 -5.56
N LEU A 517 21.55 37.04 -4.74
CA LEU A 517 20.71 38.21 -4.98
C LEU A 517 21.16 38.99 -6.23
N ILE A 518 22.48 39.14 -6.42
CA ILE A 518 23.06 39.76 -7.63
C ILE A 518 22.72 38.91 -8.85
N ALA A 519 22.91 37.59 -8.78
CA ALA A 519 22.59 36.69 -9.88
C ALA A 519 21.10 36.75 -10.30
N GLU A 520 20.17 36.84 -9.34
CA GLU A 520 18.73 37.00 -9.62
C GLU A 520 18.39 38.34 -10.30
N LYS A 521 19.08 39.43 -9.93
CA LYS A 521 18.87 40.79 -10.48
C LYS A 521 19.30 40.92 -11.94
N PHE A 522 20.26 40.10 -12.38
CA PHE A 522 20.83 40.12 -13.72
C PHE A 522 20.55 38.81 -14.46
N GLN A 523 19.27 38.54 -14.78
CA GLN A 523 18.87 37.33 -15.52
C GLN A 523 19.47 37.23 -16.95
N ASP A 524 19.97 38.33 -17.52
CA ASP A 524 20.52 38.37 -18.89
C ASP A 524 21.99 37.91 -19.03
N GLY A 525 22.63 37.45 -17.94
CA GLY A 525 23.94 36.79 -18.03
C GLY A 525 25.08 37.67 -18.56
N SER A 526 24.99 38.99 -18.37
CA SER A 526 26.01 39.94 -18.82
C SER A 526 27.38 39.59 -18.20
N PRO A 527 28.50 39.80 -18.91
CA PRO A 527 29.84 39.56 -18.39
C PRO A 527 30.10 40.29 -17.05
N ASP A 528 29.62 41.52 -16.92
CA ASP A 528 29.77 42.34 -15.72
C ASP A 528 29.05 41.73 -14.50
N ALA A 529 27.89 41.11 -14.70
CA ALA A 529 27.17 40.41 -13.63
C ALA A 529 27.89 39.14 -13.19
N LYS A 530 28.49 38.40 -14.14
CA LYS A 530 29.30 37.20 -13.84
C LYS A 530 30.55 37.54 -13.03
N ASP A 531 31.24 38.62 -13.40
CA ASP A 531 32.42 39.09 -12.69
C ASP A 531 32.06 39.61 -11.29
N ALA A 532 30.94 40.30 -11.14
CA ALA A 532 30.43 40.73 -9.84
C ALA A 532 30.11 39.55 -8.92
N VAL A 533 29.42 38.52 -9.42
CA VAL A 533 29.11 37.29 -8.67
C VAL A 533 30.40 36.56 -8.26
N LEU A 534 31.32 36.32 -9.21
CA LEU A 534 32.58 35.64 -8.91
C LEU A 534 33.45 36.44 -7.93
N SER A 535 33.44 37.77 -8.01
CA SER A 535 34.15 38.63 -7.06
C SER A 535 33.64 38.45 -5.63
N VAL A 536 32.32 38.54 -5.43
CA VAL A 536 31.68 38.33 -4.11
C VAL A 536 31.94 36.92 -3.57
N LEU A 537 31.81 35.90 -4.42
CA LEU A 537 32.08 34.51 -4.04
C LEU A 537 33.56 34.27 -3.69
N ARG A 538 34.50 34.94 -4.37
CA ARG A 538 35.94 34.87 -4.03
C ARG A 538 36.25 35.59 -2.73
N THR A 539 35.60 36.72 -2.44
CA THR A 539 35.72 37.40 -1.15
C THR A 539 35.27 36.49 -0.01
N GLY A 540 34.14 35.81 -0.21
CA GLY A 540 33.57 34.95 0.81
C GLY A 540 34.21 33.57 0.91
N CYS A 541 34.73 32.97 -0.17
CA CYS A 541 35.37 31.65 -0.11
C CYS A 541 36.79 31.73 0.44
N ARG A 542 36.91 31.61 1.77
CA ARG A 542 38.20 31.62 2.47
C ARG A 542 38.45 30.28 3.17
N PHE A 543 39.64 29.72 2.94
CA PHE A 543 40.04 28.39 3.40
C PHE A 543 40.52 28.37 4.87
N ASP A 544 40.19 29.39 5.66
CA ASP A 544 40.58 29.56 7.06
C ASP A 544 39.38 29.76 8.01
N ASP A 545 38.18 30.03 7.49
CA ASP A 545 37.02 30.51 8.28
C ASP A 545 35.67 29.82 7.92
N SER A 546 35.72 28.68 7.21
CA SER A 546 34.60 27.76 6.93
C SER A 546 33.26 28.33 6.35
N PRO A 547 33.25 28.95 5.16
CA PRO A 547 32.03 29.25 4.40
C PRO A 547 31.79 28.18 3.34
N GLY A 548 31.58 26.92 3.76
CA GLY A 548 31.43 25.77 2.85
C GLY A 548 30.44 26.02 1.70
N SER A 549 29.36 26.76 1.96
CA SER A 549 28.35 27.15 0.97
C SER A 549 28.85 28.16 -0.06
N THR A 550 29.59 29.21 0.35
CA THR A 550 30.15 30.20 -0.59
C THR A 550 31.21 29.57 -1.50
N CYS A 551 32.07 28.71 -0.94
CA CYS A 551 33.05 27.98 -1.73
C CYS A 551 32.43 26.98 -2.70
N LEU A 552 31.34 26.32 -2.30
CA LEU A 552 30.55 25.48 -3.18
C LEU A 552 30.00 26.27 -4.37
N SER A 553 29.33 27.40 -4.11
CA SER A 553 28.80 28.27 -5.16
C SER A 553 29.89 28.85 -6.07
N LEU A 554 31.09 29.13 -5.54
CA LEU A 554 32.25 29.51 -6.35
C LEU A 554 32.66 28.36 -7.28
N ALA A 555 32.81 27.14 -6.76
CA ALA A 555 33.20 25.98 -7.52
C ALA A 555 32.18 25.65 -8.64
N ASP A 556 30.89 25.71 -8.33
CA ASP A 556 29.81 25.50 -9.29
C ASP A 556 29.77 26.58 -10.38
N SER A 557 30.01 27.85 -10.00
CA SER A 557 30.08 28.96 -10.95
C SER A 557 31.30 28.82 -11.88
N LEU A 558 32.45 28.38 -11.37
CA LEU A 558 33.65 28.11 -12.16
C LEU A 558 33.41 26.92 -13.12
N ALA A 559 32.82 25.83 -12.63
CA ALA A 559 32.51 24.65 -13.43
C ALA A 559 31.53 24.99 -14.57
N SER A 560 30.47 25.75 -14.27
CA SER A 560 29.46 26.19 -15.24
C SER A 560 30.04 27.13 -16.31
N ASN A 561 31.10 27.87 -15.97
CA ASN A 561 31.84 28.72 -16.91
C ASN A 561 32.93 27.96 -17.69
N GLY A 562 33.02 26.64 -17.55
CA GLY A 562 33.99 25.80 -18.26
C GLY A 562 35.38 25.72 -17.60
N ASP A 563 35.59 26.37 -16.45
CA ASP A 563 36.86 26.36 -15.72
C ASP A 563 36.93 25.18 -14.74
N SER A 564 36.95 23.97 -15.30
CA SER A 564 36.95 22.72 -14.54
C SER A 564 38.21 22.55 -13.67
N GLY A 565 39.33 23.15 -14.07
CA GLY A 565 40.59 23.12 -13.32
C GLY A 565 40.46 23.86 -12.00
N ASN A 566 40.06 25.14 -12.06
CA ASN A 566 39.89 25.93 -10.83
C ASN A 566 38.71 25.45 -9.99
N ALA A 567 37.63 24.94 -10.61
CA ALA A 567 36.53 24.31 -9.88
C ALA A 567 37.02 23.12 -9.05
N THR A 568 37.79 22.19 -9.64
CA THR A 568 38.38 21.04 -8.95
C THR A 568 39.25 21.48 -7.77
N ASP A 569 40.03 22.55 -7.96
CA ASP A 569 40.95 23.05 -6.94
C ASP A 569 40.21 23.67 -5.74
N VAL A 570 39.14 24.43 -6.00
CA VAL A 570 38.26 24.98 -4.94
C VAL A 570 37.56 23.86 -4.19
N TYR A 571 36.97 22.90 -4.90
CA TYR A 571 36.31 21.72 -4.31
C TYR A 571 37.24 20.98 -3.35
N ALA A 572 38.44 20.65 -3.83
CA ALA A 572 39.40 19.89 -3.06
C ALA A 572 39.89 20.66 -1.84
N LYS A 573 40.39 21.89 -2.01
CA LYS A 573 40.94 22.68 -0.89
C LYS A 573 39.92 22.89 0.22
N THR A 574 38.68 23.16 -0.15
CA THR A 574 37.61 23.38 0.82
C THR A 574 37.20 22.09 1.53
N CYS A 575 37.06 20.98 0.81
CA CYS A 575 36.77 19.69 1.44
C CYS A 575 37.92 19.23 2.35
N GLU A 576 39.19 19.38 1.94
CA GLU A 576 40.34 19.08 2.80
C GLU A 576 40.34 19.88 4.09
N TYR A 577 40.03 21.18 3.99
CA TYR A 577 39.91 22.03 5.16
C TYR A 577 38.80 21.54 6.09
N GLN A 578 37.63 21.20 5.53
CA GLN A 578 36.48 20.69 6.29
C GLN A 578 36.82 19.38 7.00
N ILE A 579 37.46 18.43 6.32
CA ILE A 579 37.90 17.15 6.91
C ILE A 579 38.87 17.39 8.08
N LYS A 580 39.85 18.28 7.90
CA LYS A 580 40.89 18.55 8.91
C LYS A 580 40.37 19.21 10.19
N HIS A 581 39.32 20.03 10.07
CA HIS A 581 38.79 20.83 11.18
C HIS A 581 37.42 20.35 11.68
N ALA A 582 36.91 19.23 11.16
CA ALA A 582 35.66 18.65 11.63
C ALA A 582 35.77 18.27 13.12
N VAL A 583 34.88 18.84 13.94
CA VAL A 583 34.69 18.45 15.34
C VAL A 583 33.40 17.65 15.41
N GLY A 584 33.51 16.33 15.53
CA GLY A 584 32.35 15.43 15.51
C GLY A 584 31.77 15.25 14.10
N ARG A 585 30.49 14.87 14.03
CA ARG A 585 29.77 14.65 12.76
C ARG A 585 29.15 15.95 12.27
N LEU A 586 29.40 16.30 11.01
CA LEU A 586 28.91 17.54 10.43
C LEU A 586 27.47 17.38 9.96
N LYS A 587 26.67 18.45 10.05
CA LYS A 587 25.29 18.51 9.53
C LYS A 587 25.21 19.05 8.10
N ASP A 588 26.32 19.53 7.57
CA ASP A 588 26.47 19.99 6.18
C ASP A 588 27.79 19.45 5.62
N VAL A 589 27.68 18.58 4.63
CA VAL A 589 28.83 18.01 3.89
C VAL A 589 28.75 18.30 2.39
N SER A 590 27.99 19.33 2.01
CA SER A 590 27.70 19.66 0.62
C SER A 590 28.96 19.82 -0.24
N ILE A 591 30.00 20.44 0.31
CA ILE A 591 31.25 20.65 -0.42
C ILE A 591 32.00 19.35 -0.69
N CYS A 592 32.11 18.44 0.30
CA CYS A 592 32.80 17.17 0.13
C CYS A 592 32.01 16.19 -0.74
N TYR A 593 30.68 16.15 -0.60
CA TYR A 593 29.82 15.36 -1.48
C TYR A 593 29.96 15.79 -2.94
N ASN A 594 29.87 17.10 -3.21
CA ASN A 594 30.01 17.61 -4.58
C ASN A 594 31.44 17.49 -5.10
N ALA A 595 32.46 17.62 -4.26
CA ALA A 595 33.85 17.35 -4.64
C ALA A 595 34.02 15.90 -5.13
N ALA A 596 33.49 14.92 -4.39
CA ALA A 596 33.52 13.51 -4.78
C ALA A 596 32.78 13.27 -6.10
N LYS A 597 31.55 13.79 -6.21
CA LYS A 597 30.72 13.69 -7.42
C LYS A 597 31.41 14.31 -8.64
N PHE A 598 32.00 15.49 -8.49
CA PHE A 598 32.68 16.20 -9.57
C PHE A 598 33.94 15.45 -10.01
N ALA A 599 34.76 14.99 -9.07
CA ALA A 599 35.94 14.18 -9.37
C ALA A 599 35.60 12.89 -10.13
N LEU A 600 34.54 12.19 -9.72
CA LEU A 600 34.02 11.01 -10.43
C LEU A 600 33.55 11.34 -11.85
N ALA A 601 32.80 12.44 -12.02
CA ALA A 601 32.30 12.87 -13.33
C ALA A 601 33.45 13.24 -14.29
N GLN A 602 34.48 13.91 -13.78
CA GLN A 602 35.68 14.29 -14.53
C GLN A 602 36.69 13.16 -14.68
N LYS A 603 36.46 12.00 -14.03
CA LYS A 603 37.37 10.84 -14.03
C LYS A 603 38.78 11.17 -13.53
N VAL A 604 38.86 12.03 -12.52
CA VAL A 604 40.11 12.47 -11.88
C VAL A 604 40.07 12.17 -10.38
N ARG A 605 41.24 12.07 -9.75
CA ARG A 605 41.40 12.02 -8.28
C ARG A 605 40.52 10.97 -7.57
N TYR A 606 40.39 9.77 -8.14
CA TYR A 606 39.52 8.73 -7.59
C TYR A 606 39.77 8.40 -6.12
N THR A 607 41.03 8.33 -5.69
CA THR A 607 41.40 8.07 -4.30
C THR A 607 40.93 9.19 -3.35
N ASP A 608 40.98 10.45 -3.80
CA ASP A 608 40.42 11.56 -3.02
C ASP A 608 38.90 11.54 -3.03
N ALA A 609 38.28 11.23 -4.18
CA ALA A 609 36.83 11.11 -4.28
C ALA A 609 36.26 10.06 -3.32
N LEU A 610 36.98 8.95 -3.13
CA LEU A 610 36.63 7.94 -2.12
C LEU A 610 36.64 8.55 -0.73
N ARG A 611 37.76 9.15 -0.32
CA ARG A 611 37.89 9.75 1.00
C ARG A 611 36.85 10.83 1.27
N TRP A 612 36.55 11.67 0.28
CA TRP A 612 35.52 12.71 0.39
C TRP A 612 34.10 12.13 0.49
N ALA A 613 33.82 11.04 -0.24
CA ALA A 613 32.54 10.33 -0.17
C ALA A 613 32.36 9.61 1.18
N GLU A 614 33.39 8.94 1.69
CA GLU A 614 33.37 8.29 3.01
C GLU A 614 33.16 9.30 4.14
N PHE A 615 33.88 10.42 4.10
CA PHE A 615 33.70 11.49 5.06
C PHE A 615 32.25 12.01 5.06
N SER A 616 31.70 12.27 3.88
CA SER A 616 30.32 12.73 3.71
C SER A 616 29.27 11.68 4.12
N CYS A 617 29.55 10.40 3.87
CA CYS A 617 28.73 9.27 4.30
C CYS A 617 28.73 9.12 5.84
N SER A 618 29.81 9.47 6.53
CA SER A 618 29.89 9.37 7.99
C SER A 618 29.20 10.51 8.76
N ALA A 619 28.59 11.46 8.05
CA ALA A 619 28.06 12.71 8.59
C ALA A 619 26.57 12.63 9.00
N GLU A 620 26.06 13.71 9.59
CA GLU A 620 24.67 13.88 10.05
C GLU A 620 23.83 14.74 9.08
N ASP A 621 24.24 14.82 7.82
CA ASP A 621 23.56 15.60 6.78
C ASP A 621 22.38 14.80 6.20
N VAL A 622 21.17 15.21 6.58
CA VAL A 622 19.92 14.55 6.16
C VAL A 622 19.68 14.62 4.66
N GLY A 623 20.30 15.54 3.93
CA GLY A 623 20.12 15.67 2.49
C GLY A 623 21.10 14.83 1.68
N LEU A 624 22.34 14.68 2.14
CA LEU A 624 23.45 14.22 1.29
C LEU A 624 24.17 12.96 1.76
N SER A 625 24.20 12.67 3.07
CA SER A 625 24.99 11.55 3.60
C SER A 625 24.62 10.19 3.00
N PRO A 626 23.32 9.81 2.87
CA PRO A 626 22.94 8.55 2.22
C PRO A 626 23.42 8.43 0.76
N TYR A 627 23.36 9.54 0.00
CA TYR A 627 23.84 9.59 -1.38
C TYR A 627 25.37 9.52 -1.47
N ALA A 628 26.08 10.05 -0.48
CA ALA A 628 27.54 9.92 -0.40
C ALA A 628 27.96 8.47 -0.16
N CYS A 629 27.23 7.74 0.68
CA CYS A 629 27.45 6.31 0.90
C CYS A 629 27.32 5.51 -0.40
N LYS A 630 26.35 5.86 -1.27
CA LYS A 630 26.29 5.29 -2.63
C LYS A 630 27.56 5.52 -3.43
N LEU A 631 28.10 6.76 -3.42
CA LEU A 631 29.31 7.09 -4.19
C LEU A 631 30.49 6.24 -3.72
N ALA A 632 30.69 6.12 -2.40
CA ALA A 632 31.71 5.25 -1.83
C ALA A 632 31.48 3.78 -2.24
N GLY A 633 30.24 3.28 -2.13
CA GLY A 633 29.89 1.92 -2.53
C GLY A 633 30.16 1.63 -4.01
N ASN A 634 29.88 2.58 -4.90
CA ASN A 634 30.19 2.47 -6.33
C ASN A 634 31.70 2.44 -6.56
N ILE A 635 32.48 3.28 -5.86
CA ILE A 635 33.95 3.29 -5.97
C ILE A 635 34.53 1.93 -5.56
N TYR A 636 34.09 1.37 -4.42
CA TYR A 636 34.52 0.05 -3.97
C TYR A 636 34.08 -1.07 -4.90
N ALA A 637 32.84 -1.03 -5.40
CA ALA A 637 32.32 -2.07 -6.30
C ALA A 637 33.08 -2.13 -7.63
N PHE A 638 33.51 -0.98 -8.16
CA PHE A 638 34.18 -0.89 -9.46
C PHE A 638 35.71 -0.77 -9.36
N GLY A 639 36.29 -0.68 -8.16
CA GLY A 639 37.73 -0.51 -7.97
C GLY A 639 38.26 0.80 -8.56
N LEU A 640 37.54 1.92 -8.35
CA LEU A 640 37.94 3.21 -8.91
C LEU A 640 39.03 3.84 -8.03
N GLY A 641 40.30 3.71 -8.42
CA GLY A 641 41.44 4.25 -7.67
C GLY A 641 41.77 3.50 -6.38
N VAL A 642 41.13 2.35 -6.16
CA VAL A 642 41.35 1.36 -5.09
C VAL A 642 41.10 -0.04 -5.66
N GLU A 643 41.52 -1.09 -4.94
CA GLU A 643 41.13 -2.46 -5.30
C GLU A 643 39.62 -2.65 -5.14
N ALA A 644 39.00 -3.39 -6.06
CA ALA A 644 37.57 -3.66 -5.99
C ALA A 644 37.26 -4.52 -4.75
N SER A 645 36.37 -4.04 -3.88
CA SER A 645 36.00 -4.77 -2.67
C SER A 645 34.48 -4.87 -2.48
N PRO A 646 33.89 -6.06 -2.70
CA PRO A 646 32.46 -6.29 -2.50
C PRO A 646 31.99 -6.06 -1.06
N GLN A 647 32.84 -6.32 -0.07
CA GLN A 647 32.49 -6.21 1.34
C GLN A 647 32.26 -4.74 1.75
N GLU A 648 33.20 -3.87 1.42
CA GLU A 648 33.13 -2.43 1.67
C GLU A 648 32.01 -1.79 0.84
N ALA A 649 31.78 -2.28 -0.38
CA ALA A 649 30.65 -1.85 -1.19
C ALA A 649 29.30 -2.16 -0.50
N VAL A 650 29.12 -3.35 0.06
CA VAL A 650 27.91 -3.72 0.81
C VAL A 650 27.71 -2.85 2.04
N ILE A 651 28.77 -2.63 2.83
CA ILE A 651 28.71 -1.75 4.01
C ILE A 651 28.27 -0.34 3.62
N ALA A 652 28.82 0.18 2.53
CA ALA A 652 28.46 1.51 2.03
C ALA A 652 27.02 1.56 1.51
N TYR A 653 26.55 0.59 0.72
CA TYR A 653 25.16 0.56 0.26
C TYR A 653 24.15 0.35 1.39
N GLN A 654 24.48 -0.47 2.38
CA GLN A 654 23.66 -0.62 3.58
C GLN A 654 23.55 0.72 4.32
N SER A 655 24.67 1.43 4.50
CA SER A 655 24.67 2.75 5.13
C SER A 655 23.91 3.80 4.32
N GLY A 656 23.91 3.69 2.99
CA GLY A 656 23.07 4.53 2.11
C GLY A 656 21.58 4.18 2.20
N CYS A 657 21.22 2.93 2.44
CA CYS A 657 19.83 2.51 2.59
C CYS A 657 19.27 2.76 4.00
N PHE A 658 20.05 2.39 5.03
CA PHE A 658 19.73 2.50 6.45
C PHE A 658 20.79 3.34 7.15
N HIS A 659 20.71 4.65 6.96
CA HIS A 659 21.73 5.54 7.48
C HIS A 659 21.70 5.59 9.02
N PRO A 660 22.84 5.42 9.72
CA PRO A 660 22.87 5.35 11.18
C PRO A 660 22.54 6.68 11.87
N PHE A 661 22.68 7.79 11.17
CA PHE A 661 22.56 9.13 11.76
C PHE A 661 21.44 9.99 11.18
N VAL A 662 20.85 9.60 10.04
CA VAL A 662 19.80 10.40 9.38
C VAL A 662 18.65 9.50 8.95
N LYS A 663 17.44 10.07 8.90
CA LYS A 663 16.24 9.30 8.55
C LYS A 663 16.07 9.10 7.05
N THR A 664 16.74 9.88 6.20
CA THR A 664 16.64 9.79 4.74
C THR A 664 17.38 8.57 4.19
N THR A 665 17.03 8.16 2.96
CA THR A 665 17.60 6.99 2.28
C THR A 665 18.00 7.36 0.86
N ASP A 666 18.93 6.63 0.27
CA ASP A 666 19.13 6.60 -1.18
C ASP A 666 18.57 5.28 -1.74
N GLY A 667 17.44 5.36 -2.44
CA GLY A 667 16.73 4.16 -2.90
C GLY A 667 17.53 3.32 -3.91
N GLU A 668 18.52 3.89 -4.60
CA GLU A 668 19.44 3.13 -5.46
C GLU A 668 20.43 2.28 -4.64
N SER A 669 20.94 2.82 -3.52
CA SER A 669 21.73 2.05 -2.55
C SER A 669 20.91 0.91 -1.97
N CYS A 670 19.63 1.12 -1.68
CA CYS A 670 18.73 0.06 -1.24
C CYS A 670 18.58 -1.06 -2.28
N ILE A 671 18.44 -0.72 -3.58
CA ILE A 671 18.39 -1.72 -4.65
C ILE A 671 19.70 -2.52 -4.71
N LYS A 672 20.85 -1.84 -4.68
CA LYS A 672 22.17 -2.48 -4.74
C LYS A 672 22.39 -3.38 -3.52
N TYR A 673 22.05 -2.92 -2.33
CA TYR A 673 22.14 -3.69 -1.10
C TYR A 673 21.25 -4.93 -1.15
N GLY A 674 19.97 -4.79 -1.50
CA GLY A 674 19.03 -5.91 -1.61
C GLY A 674 19.47 -6.96 -2.65
N ASN A 675 20.00 -6.53 -3.80
CA ASN A 675 20.51 -7.46 -4.81
C ASN A 675 21.69 -8.28 -4.28
N ILE A 676 22.62 -7.63 -3.58
CA ILE A 676 23.79 -8.33 -3.03
C ILE A 676 23.36 -9.33 -1.93
N LEU A 677 22.36 -8.99 -1.12
CA LEU A 677 21.77 -9.92 -0.13
C LEU A 677 21.15 -11.15 -0.80
N LEU A 678 20.39 -10.98 -1.89
CA LEU A 678 19.81 -12.11 -2.62
C LEU A 678 20.85 -12.98 -3.32
N ASP A 679 21.90 -12.37 -3.88
CA ASP A 679 23.03 -13.11 -4.45
C ASP A 679 23.77 -13.92 -3.37
N ALA A 680 23.96 -13.34 -2.18
CA ALA A 680 24.56 -14.03 -1.03
C ALA A 680 23.70 -15.22 -0.57
N LEU A 681 22.38 -15.03 -0.49
CA LEU A 681 21.42 -16.09 -0.14
C LEU A 681 21.46 -17.25 -1.16
N GLY A 682 21.53 -16.94 -2.45
CA GLY A 682 21.64 -17.93 -3.52
C GLY A 682 22.92 -18.77 -3.44
N GLN A 683 24.04 -18.16 -3.03
CA GLN A 683 25.31 -18.87 -2.85
C GLN A 683 25.34 -19.71 -1.57
N LEU A 684 24.79 -19.20 -0.46
CA LEU A 684 24.71 -19.95 0.79
C LEU A 684 24.00 -21.31 0.59
N GLY A 685 22.94 -21.32 -0.23
CA GLY A 685 22.23 -22.55 -0.61
C GLY A 685 23.03 -23.52 -1.48
N GLN A 686 24.12 -23.07 -2.13
CA GLN A 686 24.99 -23.89 -2.98
C GLN A 686 26.27 -24.36 -2.27
N THR A 687 26.87 -23.51 -1.43
CA THR A 687 28.21 -23.74 -0.86
C THR A 687 28.20 -24.00 0.65
N GLY A 688 27.08 -23.77 1.34
CA GLY A 688 26.97 -23.90 2.79
C GLY A 688 27.72 -22.82 3.59
N ALA A 689 28.25 -21.79 2.92
CA ALA A 689 28.94 -20.67 3.57
C ALA A 689 28.53 -19.33 2.92
N PRO A 690 28.27 -18.26 3.72
CA PRO A 690 27.93 -16.96 3.18
C PRO A 690 29.17 -16.32 2.52
N LYS A 691 28.99 -15.70 1.34
CA LYS A 691 30.08 -15.01 0.62
C LYS A 691 30.49 -13.67 1.26
N LEU A 692 29.64 -13.11 2.11
CA LEU A 692 29.79 -11.78 2.69
C LEU A 692 29.44 -11.82 4.17
N ILE A 693 30.23 -11.11 4.98
CA ILE A 693 29.93 -10.90 6.40
C ILE A 693 29.05 -9.66 6.47
N LEU A 694 27.80 -9.79 6.89
CA LEU A 694 26.95 -8.61 7.07
C LEU A 694 27.46 -7.82 8.30
N PRO A 695 27.63 -6.49 8.21
CA PRO A 695 28.23 -5.71 9.29
C PRO A 695 27.37 -5.75 10.57
N GLY A 696 28.01 -6.14 11.67
CA GLY A 696 27.41 -6.78 12.85
C GLY A 696 26.87 -5.88 13.96
N ASN A 697 26.13 -4.79 13.65
CA ASN A 697 25.53 -3.94 14.71
C ASN A 697 23.99 -3.77 14.64
N MET A 698 23.25 -4.68 13.99
CA MET A 698 21.79 -4.78 14.13
C MET A 698 21.37 -6.22 14.46
N TYR A 699 21.49 -6.55 15.75
CA TYR A 699 20.78 -7.57 16.55
C TYR A 699 20.26 -8.87 15.89
N ASP A 700 21.00 -9.93 16.21
CA ASP A 700 20.52 -11.17 16.86
C ASP A 700 19.81 -12.28 16.07
N ASP A 701 19.80 -12.29 14.72
CA ASP A 701 19.35 -13.49 13.94
C ASP A 701 19.73 -13.51 12.44
N THR A 702 20.47 -12.52 11.94
CA THR A 702 20.59 -12.23 10.49
C THR A 702 21.56 -13.12 9.71
N GLU A 703 22.33 -13.99 10.38
CA GLU A 703 23.13 -15.00 9.69
C GLU A 703 22.29 -16.20 9.22
N SER A 704 21.02 -16.28 9.65
CA SER A 704 20.09 -17.27 9.10
C SER A 704 19.69 -16.89 7.66
N PRO A 705 19.55 -17.87 6.74
CA PRO A 705 19.06 -17.62 5.38
C PRO A 705 17.73 -16.83 5.34
N ILE A 706 16.86 -17.02 6.34
CA ILE A 706 15.59 -16.31 6.50
C ILE A 706 15.81 -14.84 6.87
N GLY A 707 16.78 -14.55 7.75
CA GLY A 707 17.17 -13.20 8.11
C GLY A 707 17.70 -12.40 6.90
N ILE A 708 18.55 -13.03 6.07
CA ILE A 708 19.07 -12.40 4.84
C ILE A 708 17.94 -12.05 3.87
N GLY A 709 16.99 -12.97 3.64
CA GLY A 709 15.82 -12.71 2.80
C GLY A 709 14.94 -11.57 3.35
N SER A 710 14.77 -11.51 4.67
CA SER A 710 14.00 -10.48 5.34
C SER A 710 14.62 -9.10 5.17
N GLU A 711 15.95 -8.99 5.32
CA GLU A 711 16.68 -7.74 5.15
C GLU A 711 16.70 -7.28 3.68
N ALA A 712 16.75 -8.22 2.72
CA ALA A 712 16.62 -7.87 1.30
C ALA A 712 15.25 -7.25 0.99
N SER A 713 14.17 -7.83 1.55
CA SER A 713 12.82 -7.25 1.44
C SER A 713 12.74 -5.87 2.07
N ARG A 714 13.33 -5.71 3.27
CA ARG A 714 13.41 -4.43 3.98
C ARG A 714 14.11 -3.36 3.15
N ALA A 715 15.23 -3.69 2.51
CA ALA A 715 15.96 -2.77 1.63
C ALA A 715 15.10 -2.35 0.43
N TYR A 716 14.49 -3.30 -0.28
CA TYR A 716 13.64 -2.95 -1.43
C TYR A 716 12.40 -2.14 -1.04
N ASP A 717 11.79 -2.42 0.12
CA ASP A 717 10.66 -1.63 0.62
C ASP A 717 11.07 -0.19 0.97
N MET A 718 12.25 0.03 1.54
CA MET A 718 12.82 1.38 1.73
C MET A 718 13.03 2.13 0.41
N GLY A 719 13.57 1.46 -0.61
CA GLY A 719 13.68 2.04 -1.95
C GLY A 719 12.31 2.35 -2.57
N CYS A 720 11.31 1.52 -2.30
CA CYS A 720 9.94 1.74 -2.77
C CYS A 720 9.27 2.95 -2.10
N MET A 721 9.55 3.20 -0.80
CA MET A 721 9.09 4.41 -0.11
C MET A 721 9.65 5.70 -0.70
N ASP A 722 10.83 5.63 -1.33
CA ASP A 722 11.41 6.74 -2.09
C ASP A 722 10.83 6.89 -3.51
N SER A 723 9.70 6.23 -3.77
CA SER A 723 9.01 6.19 -5.07
C SER A 723 9.85 5.62 -6.22
N ILE A 724 10.84 4.77 -5.92
CA ILE A 724 11.60 4.06 -6.96
C ILE A 724 10.84 2.80 -7.37
N GLU A 725 10.16 2.87 -8.52
CA GLU A 725 9.36 1.78 -9.07
C GLU A 725 10.14 0.47 -9.20
N GLN A 726 11.42 0.53 -9.57
CA GLN A 726 12.29 -0.65 -9.65
C GLN A 726 12.42 -1.37 -8.31
N ALA A 727 12.59 -0.64 -7.20
CA ALA A 727 12.67 -1.23 -5.87
C ALA A 727 11.33 -1.89 -5.49
N CYS A 728 10.22 -1.24 -5.80
CA CYS A 728 8.89 -1.84 -5.63
C CYS A 728 8.74 -3.14 -6.44
N GLN A 729 9.23 -3.20 -7.69
CA GLN A 729 9.19 -4.42 -8.52
C GLN A 729 10.05 -5.55 -7.94
N LEU A 730 11.24 -5.23 -7.42
CA LEU A 730 12.15 -6.21 -6.82
C LEU A 730 11.58 -6.80 -5.53
N ASN A 731 11.00 -5.97 -4.64
CA ASN A 731 10.34 -6.47 -3.43
C ASN A 731 9.20 -7.43 -3.77
N ARG A 732 8.38 -7.09 -4.79
CA ARG A 732 7.27 -7.93 -5.27
C ARG A 732 7.73 -9.28 -5.76
N LYS A 733 8.79 -9.28 -6.57
CA LYS A 733 9.36 -10.52 -7.10
C LYS A 733 9.86 -11.41 -5.95
N LEU A 734 10.61 -10.83 -5.01
CA LEU A 734 11.11 -11.54 -3.84
C LEU A 734 9.98 -12.21 -3.05
N LEU A 735 8.92 -11.46 -2.70
CA LEU A 735 7.79 -12.00 -1.92
C LEU A 735 7.05 -13.12 -2.64
N ASN A 736 6.86 -13.02 -3.95
CA ASN A 736 6.23 -14.08 -4.75
C ASN A 736 7.10 -15.33 -4.81
N ASP A 737 8.39 -15.18 -5.10
CA ASP A 737 9.33 -16.29 -5.15
C ASP A 737 9.45 -16.97 -3.77
N TRP A 738 9.47 -16.20 -2.68
CA TRP A 738 9.53 -16.71 -1.32
C TRP A 738 8.27 -17.45 -0.92
N SER A 739 7.09 -16.89 -1.23
CA SER A 739 5.80 -17.52 -0.99
C SER A 739 5.65 -18.85 -1.73
N ASN A 740 6.27 -18.96 -2.92
CA ASN A 740 6.30 -20.19 -3.70
C ASN A 740 7.34 -21.21 -3.17
N GLY A 741 8.09 -20.87 -2.13
CA GLY A 741 9.09 -21.74 -1.50
C GLY A 741 10.42 -21.78 -2.22
N ARG A 742 10.73 -20.81 -3.09
CA ARG A 742 12.02 -20.72 -3.78
C ARG A 742 13.16 -20.29 -2.86
N TYR A 743 12.84 -19.66 -1.74
CA TYR A 743 13.79 -19.25 -0.70
C TYR A 743 13.55 -20.01 0.60
N TYR A 744 14.56 -20.03 1.47
CA TYR A 744 14.51 -20.67 2.79
C TYR A 744 13.37 -20.13 3.65
N HIS A 745 12.69 -21.01 4.37
CA HIS A 745 11.52 -20.68 5.19
C HIS A 745 11.45 -21.62 6.38
N SER A 746 10.90 -21.15 7.50
CA SER A 746 10.63 -21.99 8.66
C SER A 746 9.43 -22.89 8.38
N ARG A 747 9.41 -24.08 9.00
CA ARG A 747 8.23 -24.93 9.03
C ARG A 747 7.57 -24.76 10.39
N VAL A 748 6.30 -24.40 10.39
CA VAL A 748 5.53 -24.20 11.62
C VAL A 748 4.21 -24.96 11.52
N ARG A 749 3.69 -25.40 12.66
CA ARG A 749 2.34 -25.98 12.72
C ARG A 749 1.34 -24.84 12.87
N CYS A 750 0.58 -24.60 11.82
CA CYS A 750 -0.54 -23.67 11.81
C CYS A 750 -1.82 -24.40 12.19
N ARG A 751 -2.56 -23.84 13.14
CA ARG A 751 -3.88 -24.29 13.54
C ARG A 751 -4.90 -23.16 13.43
N VAL A 752 -6.14 -23.50 13.09
CA VAL A 752 -7.27 -22.58 13.29
C VAL A 752 -8.19 -23.17 14.33
N GLU A 753 -8.35 -22.48 15.46
CA GLU A 753 -9.31 -22.82 16.49
C GLU A 753 -10.61 -22.03 16.26
N ASP A 754 -11.75 -22.61 16.58
CA ASP A 754 -13.00 -21.87 16.62
C ASP A 754 -13.22 -21.13 17.94
N ASP A 755 -14.42 -20.57 18.10
CA ASP A 755 -14.79 -19.80 19.29
C ASP A 755 -14.78 -20.62 20.59
N SER A 756 -14.93 -21.94 20.48
CA SER A 756 -14.90 -22.89 21.61
C SER A 756 -13.51 -23.46 21.89
N GLY A 757 -12.50 -23.06 21.11
CA GLY A 757 -11.12 -23.58 21.21
C GLY A 757 -10.90 -24.93 20.52
N ILE A 758 -11.87 -25.40 19.72
CA ILE A 758 -11.72 -26.66 18.97
C ILE A 758 -10.91 -26.39 17.71
N VAL A 759 -9.88 -27.20 17.47
CA VAL A 759 -9.04 -27.11 16.27
C VAL A 759 -9.85 -27.55 15.04
N ARG A 760 -10.00 -26.64 14.08
CA ARG A 760 -10.75 -26.79 12.81
C ARG A 760 -9.86 -26.94 11.58
N SER A 761 -8.57 -26.72 11.75
CA SER A 761 -7.53 -26.82 10.73
C SER A 761 -6.21 -27.05 11.45
N ASP A 762 -5.39 -27.96 10.95
CA ASP A 762 -4.08 -28.25 11.49
C ASP A 762 -3.14 -28.71 10.38
N LYS A 763 -2.24 -27.84 9.97
CA LYS A 763 -1.35 -28.05 8.83
C LYS A 763 0.05 -27.52 9.13
N VAL A 764 1.05 -28.06 8.43
CA VAL A 764 2.39 -27.47 8.43
C VAL A 764 2.42 -26.35 7.40
N CYS A 765 2.62 -25.12 7.86
CA CYS A 765 2.83 -23.94 7.01
C CYS A 765 4.32 -23.69 6.79
N ARG A 766 4.58 -22.92 5.73
CA ARG A 766 5.85 -22.20 5.57
C ARG A 766 5.73 -20.85 6.25
N ALA A 767 6.71 -20.48 7.07
CA ALA A 767 6.75 -19.21 7.75
C ALA A 767 7.98 -18.41 7.33
N PHE A 768 7.80 -17.13 7.06
CA PHE A 768 8.89 -16.19 6.87
C PHE A 768 8.48 -14.77 7.26
N PRO A 769 9.41 -13.95 7.77
CA PRO A 769 9.17 -12.54 7.99
C PRO A 769 9.46 -11.72 6.74
N PHE A 770 8.73 -10.62 6.56
CA PHE A 770 9.09 -9.56 5.61
C PHE A 770 8.80 -8.19 6.20
N TYR A 771 9.31 -7.13 5.58
CA TYR A 771 9.11 -5.76 6.04
C TYR A 771 8.25 -4.97 5.07
N GLN A 772 7.34 -4.16 5.61
CA GLN A 772 6.51 -3.25 4.84
C GLN A 772 6.18 -1.99 5.65
N ALA A 773 6.24 -0.82 5.03
CA ALA A 773 5.66 0.39 5.61
C ALA A 773 4.16 0.51 5.31
N ALA A 774 3.36 0.68 6.36
CA ALA A 774 1.97 1.13 6.24
C ALA A 774 1.93 2.60 5.79
N GLY A 775 0.83 3.06 5.15
CA GLY A 775 0.73 4.39 4.55
C GLY A 775 1.24 5.55 5.43
N GLN A 776 0.71 5.69 6.65
CA GLN A 776 1.13 6.71 7.62
C GLN A 776 2.58 6.56 8.11
N LEU A 777 3.15 5.34 8.06
CA LEU A 777 4.53 5.07 8.49
C LEU A 777 5.56 5.37 7.40
N LYS A 778 5.13 5.55 6.15
CA LYS A 778 6.02 5.93 5.03
C LYS A 778 6.66 7.29 5.26
N GLU A 779 5.90 8.27 5.79
CA GLU A 779 6.42 9.59 6.13
C GLU A 779 7.47 9.52 7.25
N GLN A 780 7.30 8.59 8.18
CA GLN A 780 8.23 8.36 9.29
C GLN A 780 9.40 7.44 8.89
N ARG A 781 9.37 6.88 7.67
CA ARG A 781 10.28 5.83 7.18
C ARG A 781 10.41 4.65 8.13
N ASN A 782 9.28 4.33 8.77
CA ASN A 782 9.17 3.22 9.69
C ASN A 782 8.58 2.02 8.96
N GLN A 783 9.25 0.88 9.08
CA GLN A 783 8.78 -0.38 8.53
C GLN A 783 8.27 -1.26 9.66
N VAL A 784 7.21 -1.99 9.37
CA VAL A 784 6.70 -3.01 10.27
C VAL A 784 7.19 -4.35 9.77
N ARG A 785 7.63 -5.21 10.69
CA ARG A 785 7.87 -6.62 10.41
C ARG A 785 6.54 -7.35 10.40
N LEU A 786 6.27 -8.06 9.30
CA LEU A 786 5.10 -8.91 9.13
C LEU A 786 5.55 -10.36 9.04
N ASP A 787 4.94 -11.21 9.84
CA ASP A 787 5.15 -12.64 9.79
C ASP A 787 4.10 -13.27 8.85
N VAL A 788 4.58 -13.93 7.80
CA VAL A 788 3.75 -14.56 6.77
C VAL A 788 3.76 -16.06 6.96
N TYR A 789 2.56 -16.63 6.99
CA TYR A 789 2.31 -18.06 7.06
C TYR A 789 1.63 -18.50 5.77
N VAL A 790 2.37 -19.22 4.93
CA VAL A 790 1.85 -19.77 3.68
C VAL A 790 1.38 -21.20 3.92
N TRP A 791 0.07 -21.39 3.75
CA TRP A 791 -0.61 -22.66 3.88
C TRP A 791 -0.26 -23.60 2.70
N PRO A 792 -0.43 -24.93 2.84
CA PRO A 792 -0.15 -25.88 1.76
C PRO A 792 -0.98 -25.69 0.48
N ASP A 793 -2.15 -25.05 0.58
CA ASP A 793 -3.02 -24.68 -0.54
C ASP A 793 -2.61 -23.33 -1.19
N GLY A 794 -1.56 -22.68 -0.69
CA GLY A 794 -1.04 -21.42 -1.23
C GLY A 794 -1.67 -20.17 -0.60
N ASP A 795 -2.70 -20.32 0.24
CA ASP A 795 -3.28 -19.22 1.00
C ASP A 795 -2.25 -18.66 1.99
N ARG A 796 -2.46 -17.40 2.39
CA ARG A 796 -1.53 -16.68 3.27
C ARG A 796 -2.25 -16.12 4.46
N THR A 797 -1.66 -16.28 5.63
CA THR A 797 -2.04 -15.57 6.84
C THR A 797 -0.89 -14.67 7.25
N VAL A 798 -1.20 -13.41 7.51
CA VAL A 798 -0.22 -12.39 7.85
C VAL A 798 -0.53 -11.87 9.24
N VAL A 799 0.48 -11.83 10.08
CA VAL A 799 0.38 -11.31 11.44
C VAL A 799 1.45 -10.27 11.65
N TYR A 800 1.09 -9.15 12.27
CA TYR A 800 2.05 -8.09 12.58
C TYR A 800 1.58 -7.18 13.70
N GLN A 801 2.48 -6.35 14.22
CA GLN A 801 2.16 -5.35 15.23
C GLN A 801 2.38 -3.93 14.70
N LYS A 802 1.38 -3.06 14.80
CA LYS A 802 1.48 -1.64 14.44
C LYS A 802 0.97 -0.79 15.61
N ASP A 803 1.79 0.18 16.03
CA ASP A 803 1.46 1.10 17.14
C ASP A 803 1.02 0.38 18.43
N GLY A 804 1.71 -0.72 18.75
CA GLY A 804 1.40 -1.56 19.91
C GLY A 804 0.21 -2.51 19.73
N ARG A 805 -0.50 -2.46 18.61
CA ARG A 805 -1.67 -3.32 18.32
C ARG A 805 -1.34 -4.44 17.37
N TRP A 806 -1.92 -5.60 17.62
CA TRP A 806 -1.78 -6.74 16.75
C TRP A 806 -2.80 -6.70 15.62
N LEU A 807 -2.36 -7.10 14.43
CA LEU A 807 -3.20 -7.26 13.26
C LEU A 807 -3.04 -8.69 12.73
N LEU A 808 -4.18 -9.31 12.44
CA LEU A 808 -4.29 -10.60 11.78
C LEU A 808 -5.00 -10.38 10.45
N ASN A 809 -4.30 -10.57 9.34
CA ASN A 809 -4.76 -10.23 8.00
C ASN A 809 -5.34 -8.80 7.96
N GLU A 810 -4.60 -7.84 8.53
CA GLU A 810 -4.95 -6.41 8.63
C GLU A 810 -6.19 -6.12 9.53
N LEU A 811 -6.71 -7.10 10.26
CA LEU A 811 -7.77 -6.87 11.24
C LEU A 811 -7.16 -6.71 12.63
N VAL A 812 -7.51 -5.62 13.30
CA VAL A 812 -7.10 -5.39 14.70
C VAL A 812 -7.61 -6.53 15.56
N THR A 813 -6.67 -7.26 16.17
CA THR A 813 -6.94 -8.38 17.08
C THR A 813 -6.43 -8.01 18.46
N ASP A 814 -6.99 -8.67 19.47
CA ASP A 814 -6.31 -8.77 20.76
C ASP A 814 -4.93 -9.42 20.54
N GLY A 815 -3.94 -9.06 21.36
CA GLY A 815 -2.60 -9.62 21.26
C GLY A 815 -2.60 -11.16 21.39
N PRO A 816 -1.52 -11.84 20.98
CA PRO A 816 -1.50 -13.29 20.95
C PRO A 816 -1.73 -13.86 22.34
N ARG A 817 -2.69 -14.78 22.45
CA ARG A 817 -2.75 -15.70 23.59
C ARG A 817 -1.60 -16.68 23.42
N ARG A 818 -0.64 -16.64 24.34
CA ARG A 818 0.51 -17.55 24.34
C ARG A 818 0.27 -18.70 25.31
N ASP A 819 0.48 -19.92 24.85
CA ASP A 819 0.47 -21.13 25.66
C ASP A 819 1.68 -21.99 25.25
N ASN A 820 2.67 -22.11 26.14
CA ASN A 820 3.99 -22.68 25.87
C ASN A 820 4.63 -22.06 24.60
N GLU A 821 4.83 -22.87 23.55
CA GLU A 821 5.39 -22.50 22.24
C GLU A 821 4.33 -22.13 21.19
N THR A 822 3.05 -22.07 21.59
CA THR A 822 1.95 -21.72 20.68
C THR A 822 1.51 -20.27 20.88
N SER A 823 1.45 -19.50 19.79
CA SER A 823 0.87 -18.16 19.76
C SER A 823 -0.44 -18.16 18.97
N CYS A 824 -1.52 -17.67 19.57
CA CYS A 824 -2.87 -17.63 18.97
C CYS A 824 -3.43 -16.22 18.87
N TRP A 825 -3.82 -15.78 17.67
CA TRP A 825 -4.47 -14.49 17.39
C TRP A 825 -5.94 -14.69 17.04
N ARG A 826 -6.84 -13.99 17.72
CA ARG A 826 -8.29 -14.16 17.54
C ARG A 826 -8.84 -13.13 16.56
N ASN A 827 -9.33 -13.61 15.42
CA ASN A 827 -10.03 -12.78 14.47
C ASN A 827 -11.33 -12.23 15.10
N PRO A 828 -11.48 -10.90 15.24
CA PRO A 828 -12.64 -10.32 15.94
C PRO A 828 -13.95 -10.50 15.16
N VAL A 829 -13.88 -10.73 13.85
CA VAL A 829 -15.02 -10.87 12.95
C VAL A 829 -15.48 -12.32 12.90
N SER A 830 -14.58 -13.26 12.59
CA SER A 830 -14.94 -14.67 12.49
C SER A 830 -14.97 -15.40 13.84
N LYS A 831 -14.48 -14.74 14.90
CA LYS A 831 -14.29 -15.29 16.27
C LYS A 831 -13.30 -16.46 16.37
N ARG A 832 -12.73 -16.89 15.25
CA ARG A 832 -11.72 -17.95 15.16
C ARG A 832 -10.36 -17.45 15.59
N SER A 833 -9.53 -18.34 16.12
CA SER A 833 -8.13 -18.06 16.44
C SER A 833 -7.20 -18.72 15.44
N PHE A 834 -6.26 -17.97 14.88
CA PHE A 834 -5.13 -18.52 14.15
C PHE A 834 -4.00 -18.77 15.14
N CYS A 835 -3.53 -20.00 15.23
CA CYS A 835 -2.53 -20.46 16.19
C CYS A 835 -1.30 -20.99 15.45
N VAL A 836 -0.11 -20.65 15.94
CA VAL A 836 1.16 -21.10 15.37
C VAL A 836 1.99 -21.73 16.46
N THR A 837 2.49 -22.93 16.21
CA THR A 837 3.46 -23.64 17.05
C THR A 837 4.73 -23.86 16.22
N GLU A 838 5.89 -23.47 16.75
CA GLU A 838 7.16 -23.77 16.09
C GLU A 838 7.40 -25.29 16.06
N LEU A 839 8.00 -25.77 14.97
CA LEU A 839 8.44 -27.16 14.88
C LEU A 839 9.96 -27.16 15.02
N GLU A 840 10.50 -28.01 15.90
CA GLU A 840 11.95 -28.24 15.97
C GLU A 840 12.46 -28.62 14.55
N GLN A 841 13.51 -27.93 14.09
CA GLN A 841 14.04 -28.05 12.73
C GLN A 841 14.81 -29.35 12.50
#